data_AF-A0A964R7G5-F1
#
_entry.id   AF-A0A964R7G5-F1
#
_cell.length_a   1.000
_cell.length_b   1.000
_cell.length_c   1.000
_cell.angle_alpha   90.00
_cell.angle_beta   90.00
_cell.angle_gamma   90.00
#
_symmetry.space_group_name_H-M   'P 1'
#
loop_
_entity.id
_entity.type
_entity.pdbx_description
1 polymer ?
#
loop_
_entity_poly.entity_id
_entity_poly.type
_entity_poly.pdbx_seq_one_letter_code
_entity_poly.pdbx_strand_id
1 'polypeptide(L)'
;MPKRFSILLLLAVVLSVGLDAAKSPVSPSPRVDRRVAEAQLNETVLPVLREYCWDCHGDSEAKGGVNFDAHTNLMAVLRDRGTWERVIQTVRSGEMPPKKKKSQPNTEVRTHLVGWIERTLFPIDPSRPDPGRVTLRRLNRVEYNNTVRDLFGVDFQPADDFPQDDVGYGFDNIGDVLSMPPILLEKYLNAAEAILDRSIVTGPLTPKARRFSPSQIQGHVGRGALATLSAQGEMFVEYEAPVPGDYVFKVQAYGDQAGDEKVQMALRADGHDLETIEVRRGRGNPKLHEHRLALKPGNHRLSAAFLNDFYRQTELLKTNAQGKTYTEKKIEDRNLQVEFIEVTGPFSEAVPPLHAIHRKIFFKAPGPQTTNQVAREILQRVTDRAYRRSATPAELDGLMRLFGQARESGDGFEAAVKQGLMAVLVSPHFLFRGEIQSNPDNPHESHRVSEYALASRLSYFLWSTMPDDELLRLASHGRLRRNLAGQVKRMLVDPKSRALVDNFAGQWMQLRTLDIVSPDEKLFPGFDAPLRAAFRRETESLFEHVLQKDRPITEFLTADYTFVNEPLARHYGISGVHGPDFVRVSLKGTGRSGVLTHASVLTLTSNPNRTSPVKRGKWILENILASPPPPPPPGVPALESKETHGTLRQRMDAHRDNAMCASCHAKMDPLGFAFEHFDAVGRFREKDGDEVVDTRGELVSGERFADHVELSRVLSDSRQADFVRCVSEKMLTYALGRGLEYYDRPALVAMDTQLRKKNLRFSALIQAVVESVPFQYRRGDGDPLLVEKP
;
A
#
# COMPACT_ATOMS: atom_id res chain seq x y z
N MET A 1 44.13 33.04 51.67
CA MET A 1 45.04 33.04 52.84
C MET A 1 45.42 31.60 53.18
N PRO A 2 46.71 31.26 53.40
CA PRO A 2 47.27 29.98 52.98
C PRO A 2 48.06 29.19 54.07
N LYS A 3 48.62 28.05 53.64
CA LYS A 3 49.77 27.26 54.19
C LYS A 3 49.37 26.11 55.16
N ARG A 4 49.96 24.91 55.10
CA ARG A 4 51.41 24.56 55.02
C ARG A 4 51.65 23.13 54.44
N PHE A 5 52.58 22.98 53.47
CA PHE A 5 53.95 22.36 53.52
C PHE A 5 53.99 20.81 53.64
N SER A 6 54.92 20.00 53.09
CA SER A 6 55.92 20.01 52.00
C SER A 6 56.91 18.84 52.26
N ILE A 7 57.53 18.27 51.19
CA ILE A 7 58.85 17.55 51.12
C ILE A 7 58.86 16.04 51.51
N LEU A 8 59.02 15.11 50.53
CA LEU A 8 60.27 14.50 49.94
C LEU A 8 61.04 13.60 50.95
N LEU A 9 61.65 12.43 50.67
CA LEU A 9 61.82 11.46 49.57
C LEU A 9 62.67 10.28 50.18
N LEU A 10 62.68 9.09 49.54
CA LEU A 10 63.66 7.96 49.61
C LEU A 10 63.31 6.61 50.30
N LEU A 11 63.29 5.60 49.40
CA LEU A 11 63.86 4.23 49.42
C LEU A 11 63.16 3.00 50.08
N ALA A 12 62.66 2.15 49.16
CA ALA A 12 63.01 0.73 48.94
C ALA A 12 62.22 -0.44 49.59
N VAL A 13 61.43 -1.12 48.72
CA VAL A 13 61.26 -2.60 48.51
C VAL A 13 60.46 -3.35 49.62
N VAL A 14 59.33 -4.06 49.39
CA VAL A 14 58.98 -5.13 48.41
C VAL A 14 57.43 -5.30 48.25
N LEU A 15 56.99 -5.82 47.08
CA LEU A 15 55.71 -6.49 46.70
C LEU A 15 54.46 -5.57 46.61
N SER A 16 53.67 -5.50 45.52
CA SER A 16 53.30 -6.50 44.51
C SER A 16 52.53 -5.85 43.33
N VAL A 17 52.87 -6.29 42.11
CA VAL A 17 52.05 -6.32 40.86
C VAL A 17 51.51 -4.99 40.32
N GLY A 18 52.22 -4.45 39.32
CA GLY A 18 51.68 -3.46 38.40
C GLY A 18 51.00 -4.10 37.18
N LEU A 19 50.18 -3.32 36.48
CA LEU A 19 50.43 -3.00 35.07
C LEU A 19 49.60 -1.76 34.66
N ASP A 20 50.32 -0.73 34.23
CA ASP A 20 49.80 0.45 33.56
C ASP A 20 49.03 0.07 32.29
N ALA A 21 47.81 0.58 32.16
CA ALA A 21 47.07 0.56 30.91
C ALA A 21 47.67 1.61 29.97
N ALA A 22 48.60 1.16 29.13
CA ALA A 22 49.08 1.91 27.98
C ALA A 22 47.90 2.37 27.10
N LYS A 23 47.83 3.67 26.81
CA LYS A 23 47.10 4.19 25.66
C LYS A 23 47.74 3.61 24.40
N SER A 24 47.21 2.49 23.91
CA SER A 24 47.53 2.01 22.57
C SER A 24 47.00 3.00 21.55
N PRO A 25 47.79 3.41 20.54
CA PRO A 25 47.21 4.00 19.35
C PRO A 25 46.30 2.94 18.73
N VAL A 26 45.03 3.29 18.58
CA VAL A 26 44.05 2.47 17.88
C VAL A 26 44.59 2.23 16.48
N SER A 27 45.10 1.03 16.25
CA SER A 27 45.53 0.59 14.93
C SER A 27 44.29 0.46 14.04
N PRO A 28 44.29 0.98 12.81
CA PRO A 28 43.14 0.84 11.92
C PRO A 28 42.86 -0.64 11.63
N SER A 29 41.65 -1.08 12.00
CA SER A 29 41.07 -2.42 11.71
C SER A 29 40.86 -2.62 10.20
N PRO A 30 40.79 -3.88 9.68
CA PRO A 30 41.13 -4.17 8.30
C PRO A 30 39.98 -3.77 7.38
N ARG A 31 40.21 -2.71 6.59
CA ARG A 31 39.79 -2.73 5.17
C ARG A 31 40.13 -4.11 4.63
N VAL A 32 39.28 -4.71 3.77
CA VAL A 32 39.68 -5.89 2.97
C VAL A 32 41.14 -5.72 2.63
N ASP A 33 41.99 -6.65 3.09
CA ASP A 33 43.42 -6.49 2.89
C ASP A 33 43.59 -6.39 1.38
N ARG A 34 43.88 -5.17 0.91
CA ARG A 34 43.90 -4.88 -0.51
C ARG A 34 44.95 -5.76 -1.18
N ARG A 35 45.97 -6.20 -0.43
CA ARG A 35 46.95 -7.17 -0.89
C ARG A 35 46.32 -8.55 -1.10
N VAL A 36 45.47 -9.02 -0.19
CA VAL A 36 44.76 -10.31 -0.34
C VAL A 36 43.75 -10.24 -1.48
N ALA A 37 42.96 -9.16 -1.59
CA ALA A 37 42.01 -9.01 -2.69
C ALA A 37 42.69 -8.86 -4.05
N GLU A 38 43.81 -8.12 -4.13
CA GLU A 38 44.64 -8.02 -5.33
C GLU A 38 45.32 -9.35 -5.68
N ALA A 39 45.80 -10.10 -4.68
CA ALA A 39 46.34 -11.44 -4.90
C ALA A 39 45.26 -12.38 -5.46
N GLN A 40 44.07 -12.42 -4.86
CA GLN A 40 42.94 -13.19 -5.37
C GLN A 40 42.47 -12.74 -6.76
N LEU A 41 42.54 -11.43 -7.05
CA LEU A 41 42.29 -10.91 -8.40
C LEU A 41 43.24 -11.58 -9.39
N ASN A 42 44.55 -11.47 -9.13
CA ASN A 42 45.59 -11.94 -10.03
C ASN A 42 45.65 -13.47 -10.16
N GLU A 43 45.50 -14.19 -9.04
CA GLU A 43 45.71 -15.63 -8.96
C GLU A 43 44.46 -16.44 -9.31
N THR A 44 43.26 -15.87 -9.15
CA THR A 44 42.01 -16.62 -9.32
C THR A 44 41.02 -15.95 -10.27
N VAL A 45 40.77 -14.66 -10.11
CA VAL A 45 39.69 -13.99 -10.86
C VAL A 45 40.10 -13.67 -12.30
N LEU A 46 41.28 -13.09 -12.53
CA LEU A 46 41.76 -12.84 -13.89
C LEU A 46 41.86 -14.14 -14.70
N PRO A 47 42.39 -15.27 -14.18
CA PRO A 47 42.32 -16.55 -14.89
C PRO A 47 40.89 -16.98 -15.28
N VAL A 48 39.92 -16.86 -14.35
CA VAL A 48 38.51 -17.17 -14.63
C VAL A 48 37.96 -16.25 -15.72
N LEU A 49 38.20 -14.94 -15.63
CA LEU A 49 37.78 -14.03 -16.70
C LEU A 49 38.43 -14.41 -18.03
N ARG A 50 39.71 -14.84 -18.05
CA ARG A 50 40.42 -15.15 -19.30
C ARG A 50 39.80 -16.35 -19.99
N GLU A 51 39.50 -17.37 -19.19
CA GLU A 51 38.94 -18.62 -19.68
C GLU A 51 37.47 -18.49 -20.12
N TYR A 52 36.68 -17.68 -19.42
CA TYR A 52 35.22 -17.69 -19.59
C TYR A 52 34.65 -16.40 -20.20
N CYS A 53 35.34 -15.27 -20.12
CA CYS A 53 34.76 -13.94 -20.41
C CYS A 53 35.48 -13.15 -21.52
N TRP A 54 36.82 -13.18 -21.54
CA TRP A 54 37.65 -12.27 -22.35
C TRP A 54 37.47 -12.41 -23.86
N ASP A 55 37.12 -13.60 -24.34
CA ASP A 55 36.76 -13.87 -25.73
C ASP A 55 35.73 -12.89 -26.30
N CYS A 56 34.85 -12.34 -25.46
CA CYS A 56 33.74 -11.47 -25.88
C CYS A 56 33.68 -10.14 -25.14
N HIS A 57 34.52 -9.97 -24.11
CA HIS A 57 34.55 -8.81 -23.22
C HIS A 57 36.00 -8.33 -23.02
N GLY A 58 36.78 -8.32 -24.09
CA GLY A 58 38.15 -7.82 -24.13
C GLY A 58 38.34 -6.75 -25.20
N ASP A 59 39.56 -6.27 -25.41
CA ASP A 59 39.87 -5.18 -26.35
C ASP A 59 39.51 -5.51 -27.81
N SER A 60 39.45 -6.80 -28.16
CA SER A 60 39.01 -7.25 -29.48
C SER A 60 37.48 -7.25 -29.68
N GLU A 61 36.71 -7.36 -28.59
CA GLU A 61 35.24 -7.35 -28.59
C GLU A 61 34.70 -6.83 -27.25
N ALA A 62 33.93 -5.73 -27.26
CA ALA A 62 33.29 -5.16 -26.06
C ALA A 62 31.77 -5.44 -26.05
N LYS A 63 31.37 -6.71 -26.14
CA LYS A 63 29.94 -7.07 -26.20
C LYS A 63 29.21 -6.60 -24.94
N GLY A 64 28.01 -6.04 -25.10
CA GLY A 64 27.23 -5.50 -23.99
C GLY A 64 27.86 -4.29 -23.27
N GLY A 65 28.85 -3.64 -23.89
CA GLY A 65 29.54 -2.48 -23.33
C GLY A 65 30.40 -2.81 -22.10
N VAL A 66 30.93 -4.04 -22.02
CA VAL A 66 31.80 -4.49 -20.93
C VAL A 66 33.15 -4.89 -21.52
N ASN A 67 34.24 -4.35 -20.96
CA ASN A 67 35.61 -4.69 -21.30
C ASN A 67 36.45 -4.93 -20.03
N PHE A 68 36.94 -6.16 -19.86
CA PHE A 68 37.73 -6.57 -18.69
C PHE A 68 39.22 -6.25 -18.81
N ASP A 69 39.75 -5.86 -19.98
CA ASP A 69 41.13 -5.38 -20.11
C ASP A 69 41.38 -4.10 -19.30
N ALA A 70 40.34 -3.28 -19.14
CA ALA A 70 40.35 -2.11 -18.27
C ALA A 70 40.39 -2.47 -16.76
N HIS A 71 40.20 -3.74 -16.39
CA HIS A 71 39.96 -4.21 -15.01
C HIS A 71 41.05 -5.17 -14.49
N THR A 72 42.29 -4.98 -14.94
CA THR A 72 43.44 -5.86 -14.62
C THR A 72 44.08 -5.61 -13.25
N ASN A 73 43.59 -4.64 -12.49
CA ASN A 73 44.04 -4.36 -11.12
C ASN A 73 42.87 -3.95 -10.22
N LEU A 74 43.03 -4.12 -8.90
CA LEU A 74 41.96 -3.90 -7.93
C LEU A 74 41.41 -2.47 -7.95
N MET A 75 42.26 -1.46 -8.17
CA MET A 75 41.82 -0.06 -8.20
C MET A 75 40.92 0.25 -9.38
N ALA A 76 41.12 -0.39 -10.52
CA ALA A 76 40.22 -0.28 -11.65
C ALA A 76 38.87 -0.94 -11.35
N VAL A 77 38.89 -2.14 -10.76
CA VAL A 77 37.68 -2.86 -10.32
C VAL A 77 36.87 -2.04 -9.31
N LEU A 78 37.51 -1.44 -8.31
CA LEU A 78 36.85 -0.63 -7.29
C LEU A 78 36.21 0.67 -7.81
N ARG A 79 36.69 1.20 -8.94
CA ARG A 79 36.17 2.42 -9.57
C ARG A 79 34.94 2.17 -10.45
N ASP A 80 34.85 1.01 -11.09
CA ASP A 80 33.72 0.66 -11.97
C ASP A 80 32.73 -0.31 -11.29
N ARG A 81 32.17 0.11 -10.14
CA ARG A 81 31.27 -0.76 -9.37
C ARG A 81 30.04 -1.18 -10.16
N GLY A 82 29.47 -0.27 -10.95
CA GLY A 82 28.25 -0.50 -11.73
C GLY A 82 28.41 -1.64 -12.74
N THR A 83 29.55 -1.74 -13.44
CA THR A 83 29.81 -2.88 -14.33
C THR A 83 29.86 -4.19 -13.57
N TRP A 84 30.58 -4.23 -12.44
CA TRP A 84 30.72 -5.45 -11.67
C TRP A 84 29.44 -5.89 -10.94
N GLU A 85 28.53 -4.97 -10.63
CA GLU A 85 27.17 -5.30 -10.18
C GLU A 85 26.37 -6.04 -11.25
N ARG A 86 26.45 -5.58 -12.51
CA ARG A 86 25.87 -6.30 -13.66
C ARG A 86 26.53 -7.66 -13.86
N VAL A 87 27.85 -7.77 -13.64
CA VAL A 87 28.57 -9.06 -13.69
C VAL A 87 28.03 -10.02 -12.64
N ILE A 88 27.86 -9.58 -11.38
CA ILE A 88 27.25 -10.42 -10.33
C ILE A 88 25.87 -10.93 -10.77
N GLN A 89 25.01 -10.05 -11.27
CA GLN A 89 23.64 -10.41 -11.68
C GLN A 89 23.63 -11.43 -12.83
N THR A 90 24.45 -11.23 -13.86
CA THR A 90 24.50 -12.09 -15.05
C THR A 90 25.22 -13.43 -14.80
N VAL A 91 26.24 -13.46 -13.93
CA VAL A 91 26.91 -14.71 -13.54
C VAL A 91 26.03 -15.55 -12.62
N ARG A 92 25.33 -14.92 -11.66
CA ARG A 92 24.39 -15.59 -10.74
C ARG A 92 23.21 -16.22 -11.46
N SER A 93 22.62 -15.48 -12.40
CA SER A 93 21.48 -15.97 -13.18
C SER A 93 21.85 -17.05 -14.19
N GLY A 94 23.14 -17.35 -14.36
CA GLY A 94 23.64 -18.32 -15.33
C GLY A 94 23.67 -17.80 -16.77
N GLU A 95 23.37 -16.51 -16.99
CA GLU A 95 23.35 -15.90 -18.32
C GLU A 95 24.74 -15.85 -18.96
N MET A 96 25.75 -15.50 -18.15
CA MET A 96 27.13 -15.38 -18.60
C MET A 96 28.00 -16.48 -17.98
N PRO A 97 28.86 -17.15 -18.78
CA PRO A 97 28.96 -17.05 -20.24
C PRO A 97 27.74 -17.67 -20.96
N PRO A 98 27.38 -17.21 -22.18
CA PRO A 98 26.20 -17.72 -22.90
C PRO A 98 26.33 -19.21 -23.22
N LYS A 99 25.24 -19.98 -23.14
CA LYS A 99 25.23 -21.45 -23.37
C LYS A 99 25.95 -21.94 -24.63
N LYS A 100 25.94 -21.14 -25.70
CA LYS A 100 26.62 -21.48 -26.96
C LYS A 100 28.16 -21.52 -26.85
N LYS A 101 28.74 -21.00 -25.77
CA LYS A 101 30.18 -21.08 -25.48
C LYS A 101 30.51 -22.46 -24.92
N LYS A 102 31.53 -23.09 -25.50
CA LYS A 102 32.01 -24.43 -25.10
C LYS A 102 32.60 -24.45 -23.69
N SER A 103 33.24 -23.36 -23.28
CA SER A 103 33.76 -23.19 -21.92
C SER A 103 32.67 -22.62 -21.02
N GLN A 104 32.30 -23.36 -19.97
CA GLN A 104 31.29 -22.97 -19.00
C GLN A 104 31.83 -23.17 -17.58
N PRO A 105 31.78 -22.15 -16.71
CA PRO A 105 32.21 -22.31 -15.33
C PRO A 105 31.19 -23.15 -14.57
N ASN A 106 31.69 -24.09 -13.76
CA ASN A 106 30.87 -24.86 -12.84
C ASN A 106 30.34 -23.98 -11.68
N THR A 107 29.44 -24.53 -10.87
CA THR A 107 28.80 -23.81 -9.75
C THR A 107 29.81 -23.26 -8.73
N GLU A 108 30.89 -23.99 -8.47
CA GLU A 108 31.93 -23.58 -7.53
C GLU A 108 32.71 -22.37 -8.04
N VAL A 109 33.12 -22.37 -9.32
CA VAL A 109 33.80 -21.25 -9.97
C VAL A 109 32.90 -20.00 -9.98
N ARG A 110 31.62 -20.16 -10.31
CA ARG A 110 30.65 -19.05 -10.27
C ARG A 110 30.51 -18.49 -8.86
N THR A 111 30.37 -19.36 -7.87
CA THR A 111 30.25 -18.98 -6.46
C THR A 111 31.50 -18.26 -5.96
N HIS A 112 32.68 -18.74 -6.34
CA HIS A 112 33.95 -18.14 -5.98
C HIS A 112 34.12 -16.74 -6.60
N LEU A 113 33.85 -16.60 -7.90
CA LEU A 113 33.90 -15.31 -8.61
C LEU A 113 32.95 -14.31 -7.97
N VAL A 114 31.67 -14.65 -7.83
CA VAL A 114 30.66 -13.79 -7.21
C VAL A 114 31.06 -13.43 -5.79
N GLY A 115 31.48 -14.41 -4.98
CA GLY A 115 31.88 -14.19 -3.61
C GLY A 115 33.11 -13.29 -3.47
N TRP A 116 34.06 -13.36 -4.40
CA TRP A 116 35.20 -12.43 -4.45
C TRP A 116 34.74 -11.02 -4.81
N ILE A 117 33.93 -10.85 -5.86
CA ILE A 117 33.44 -9.53 -6.29
C ILE A 117 32.70 -8.89 -5.11
N GLU A 118 31.85 -9.65 -4.42
CA GLU A 118 31.08 -9.14 -3.30
C GLU A 118 31.94 -8.69 -2.13
N ARG A 119 32.89 -9.52 -1.69
CA ARG A 119 33.82 -9.15 -0.61
C ARG A 119 34.66 -7.93 -0.99
N THR A 120 35.05 -7.83 -2.26
CA THR A 120 36.01 -6.84 -2.74
C THR A 120 35.38 -5.48 -3.03
N LEU A 121 34.24 -5.45 -3.71
CA LEU A 121 33.55 -4.21 -4.10
C LEU A 121 32.63 -3.66 -3.01
N PHE A 122 32.14 -4.55 -2.14
CA PHE A 122 31.30 -4.18 -1.01
C PHE A 122 32.02 -4.56 0.29
N PRO A 123 33.22 -4.02 0.54
CA PRO A 123 33.97 -4.30 1.76
C PRO A 123 33.24 -3.61 2.91
N ILE A 124 32.26 -4.31 3.45
CA ILE A 124 31.50 -3.84 4.60
C ILE A 124 32.19 -4.44 5.79
N ASP A 125 32.82 -3.58 6.56
CA ASP A 125 33.40 -3.93 7.84
C ASP A 125 32.26 -4.48 8.72
N PRO A 126 32.21 -5.78 9.02
CA PRO A 126 31.14 -6.34 9.85
C PRO A 126 31.17 -5.77 11.26
N SER A 127 32.31 -5.19 11.69
CA SER A 127 32.46 -4.49 12.96
C SER A 127 31.98 -3.03 12.90
N ARG A 128 31.81 -2.47 11.70
CA ARG A 128 31.27 -1.12 11.44
C ARG A 128 30.30 -1.12 10.25
N PRO A 129 29.15 -1.81 10.37
CA PRO A 129 28.22 -1.96 9.28
C PRO A 129 27.53 -0.63 8.95
N ASP A 130 27.40 -0.33 7.66
CA ASP A 130 26.73 0.88 7.15
C ASP A 130 25.21 0.64 7.09
N PRO A 131 24.40 1.37 7.88
CA PRO A 131 22.94 1.21 7.91
C PRO A 131 22.22 1.88 6.72
N GLY A 132 22.97 2.59 5.87
CA GLY A 132 22.43 3.38 4.79
C GLY A 132 21.83 4.70 5.22
N ARG A 133 21.41 5.47 4.21
CA ARG A 133 20.71 6.74 4.40
C ARG A 133 19.20 6.52 4.44
N VAL A 134 18.48 7.19 5.33
CA VAL A 134 17.01 7.13 5.37
C VAL A 134 16.45 8.51 5.07
N THR A 135 15.81 8.65 3.91
CA THR A 135 15.13 9.88 3.51
C THR A 135 13.92 10.14 4.43
N LEU A 136 13.70 11.42 4.79
CA LEU A 136 12.51 11.82 5.52
C LEU A 136 11.26 11.44 4.69
N ARG A 137 10.43 10.54 5.23
CA ARG A 137 9.23 10.06 4.55
C ARG A 137 7.97 10.59 5.23
N ARG A 138 7.03 11.09 4.43
CA ARG A 138 5.67 11.35 4.92
C ARG A 138 4.89 10.05 5.07
N LEU A 139 3.79 10.10 5.82
CA LEU A 139 2.79 9.04 5.78
C LEU A 139 2.21 8.99 4.36
N ASN A 140 2.18 7.79 3.77
CA ASN A 140 1.40 7.57 2.56
C ASN A 140 -0.11 7.53 2.91
N ARG A 141 -0.98 7.49 1.91
CA ARG A 141 -2.45 7.57 2.13
C ARG A 141 -2.96 6.49 3.08
N VAL A 142 -2.48 5.26 2.92
CA VAL A 142 -2.88 4.12 3.78
C VAL A 142 -2.38 4.30 5.21
N GLU A 143 -1.11 4.65 5.37
CA GLU A 143 -0.50 4.92 6.67
C GLU A 143 -1.20 6.09 7.39
N TYR A 144 -1.60 7.14 6.68
CA TYR A 144 -2.35 8.27 7.22
C TYR A 144 -3.74 7.83 7.69
N ASN A 145 -4.52 7.17 6.82
CA ASN A 145 -5.86 6.66 7.16
C ASN A 145 -5.82 5.75 8.39
N ASN A 146 -4.89 4.80 8.43
CA ASN A 146 -4.75 3.88 9.56
C ASN A 146 -4.33 4.60 10.85
N THR A 147 -3.39 5.54 10.76
CA THR A 147 -2.90 6.28 11.93
C THR A 147 -3.99 7.16 12.52
N VAL A 148 -4.75 7.86 11.67
CA VAL A 148 -5.88 8.68 12.09
C VAL A 148 -6.99 7.82 12.69
N ARG A 149 -7.34 6.69 12.08
CA ARG A 149 -8.30 5.72 12.66
C ARG A 149 -7.85 5.27 14.06
N ASP A 150 -6.58 4.94 14.24
CA ASP A 150 -6.09 4.46 15.54
C ASP A 150 -6.00 5.57 16.61
N LEU A 151 -5.82 6.83 16.17
CA LEU A 151 -5.69 7.99 17.04
C LEU A 151 -7.05 8.60 17.43
N PHE A 152 -7.96 8.70 16.46
CA PHE A 152 -9.25 9.39 16.54
C PHE A 152 -10.48 8.49 16.29
N GLY A 153 -10.31 7.20 16.05
CA GLY A 153 -11.42 6.24 15.98
C GLY A 153 -12.44 6.53 14.87
N VAL A 154 -12.05 7.32 13.86
CA VAL A 154 -12.92 7.65 12.72
C VAL A 154 -13.08 6.45 11.79
N ASP A 155 -14.26 6.34 11.20
CA ASP A 155 -14.70 5.25 10.31
C ASP A 155 -14.58 5.60 8.81
N PHE A 156 -14.19 6.84 8.50
CA PHE A 156 -13.95 7.31 7.12
C PHE A 156 -12.45 7.38 6.80
N GLN A 157 -12.15 7.53 5.50
CA GLN A 157 -10.78 7.52 4.97
C GLN A 157 -10.39 8.92 4.44
N PRO A 158 -9.89 9.82 5.32
CA PRO A 158 -9.60 11.22 4.94
C PRO A 158 -8.58 11.39 3.81
N ALA A 159 -7.67 10.42 3.64
CA ALA A 159 -6.65 10.46 2.62
C ALA A 159 -7.10 9.93 1.24
N ASP A 160 -8.38 9.55 1.08
CA ASP A 160 -8.86 9.02 -0.21
C ASP A 160 -8.89 10.07 -1.31
N ASP A 161 -9.09 11.34 -0.93
CA ASP A 161 -9.10 12.50 -1.82
C ASP A 161 -7.73 13.17 -1.97
N PHE A 162 -6.66 12.56 -1.45
CA PHE A 162 -5.30 13.04 -1.64
C PHE A 162 -4.78 12.65 -3.03
N PRO A 163 -3.82 13.40 -3.60
CA PRO A 163 -3.07 12.93 -4.76
C PRO A 163 -2.53 11.50 -4.55
N GLN A 164 -2.47 10.70 -5.62
CA GLN A 164 -1.90 9.36 -5.54
C GLN A 164 -0.43 9.42 -5.12
N ASP A 165 -0.02 8.45 -4.30
CA ASP A 165 1.36 8.29 -3.91
C ASP A 165 2.17 7.66 -5.05
N ASP A 166 3.36 8.19 -5.31
CA ASP A 166 4.29 7.59 -6.26
C ASP A 166 4.81 6.25 -5.74
N VAL A 167 5.04 5.31 -6.66
CA VAL A 167 5.57 3.97 -6.35
C VAL A 167 7.05 3.91 -6.70
N GLY A 168 7.88 3.66 -5.69
CA GLY A 168 9.32 3.45 -5.83
C GLY A 168 9.68 2.01 -5.50
N TYR A 169 10.57 1.37 -6.26
CA TYR A 169 11.01 -0.01 -5.99
C TYR A 169 9.89 -1.07 -5.82
N GLY A 170 8.67 -0.76 -6.30
CA GLY A 170 7.47 -1.59 -6.15
C GLY A 170 6.59 -1.28 -4.94
N PHE A 171 6.87 -0.25 -4.15
CA PHE A 171 6.08 0.14 -2.97
C PHE A 171 5.78 1.65 -2.92
N ASP A 172 4.64 1.99 -2.34
CA ASP A 172 4.14 3.36 -2.12
C ASP A 172 4.55 3.96 -0.76
N ASN A 173 5.39 3.27 0.01
CA ASN A 173 5.91 3.75 1.30
C ASN A 173 7.38 4.17 1.24
N ILE A 174 7.88 4.43 0.03
CA ILE A 174 9.28 4.80 -0.26
C ILE A 174 9.50 6.30 -0.12
N GLY A 175 10.36 6.70 0.82
CA GLY A 175 10.64 8.10 1.11
C GLY A 175 11.19 8.91 -0.08
N ASP A 176 11.96 8.26 -0.97
CA ASP A 176 12.63 8.93 -2.09
C ASP A 176 11.66 9.44 -3.18
N VAL A 177 10.45 8.91 -3.24
CA VAL A 177 9.42 9.29 -4.23
C VAL A 177 8.18 9.94 -3.58
N LEU A 178 8.08 9.94 -2.25
CA LEU A 178 6.95 10.56 -1.53
C LEU A 178 7.13 12.08 -1.42
N SER A 179 6.89 12.76 -2.54
CA SER A 179 6.88 14.23 -2.61
C SER A 179 5.72 14.87 -1.84
N MET A 180 5.83 16.17 -1.55
CA MET A 180 4.77 16.98 -0.93
C MET A 180 4.32 18.10 -1.88
N PRO A 181 3.36 17.84 -2.78
CA PRO A 181 2.78 18.87 -3.62
C PRO A 181 2.03 19.94 -2.79
N PRO A 182 1.97 21.21 -3.20
CA PRO A 182 1.25 22.25 -2.46
C PRO A 182 -0.21 21.90 -2.16
N ILE A 183 -0.92 21.29 -3.11
CA ILE A 183 -2.32 20.87 -2.93
C ILE A 183 -2.51 19.83 -1.82
N LEU A 184 -1.47 19.04 -1.52
CA LEU A 184 -1.53 18.06 -0.45
C LEU A 184 -1.54 18.75 0.93
N LEU A 185 -0.92 19.93 1.08
CA LEU A 185 -0.95 20.68 2.34
C LEU A 185 -2.36 21.19 2.68
N GLU A 186 -3.08 21.71 1.68
CA GLU A 186 -4.48 22.12 1.83
C GLU A 186 -5.36 20.92 2.20
N LYS A 187 -5.13 19.78 1.56
CA LYS A 187 -5.85 18.53 1.85
C LYS A 187 -5.61 18.04 3.28
N TYR A 188 -4.40 18.20 3.83
CA TYR A 188 -4.13 17.87 5.24
C TYR A 188 -4.90 18.76 6.22
N LEU A 189 -5.03 20.06 5.95
CA LEU A 189 -5.81 20.98 6.78
C LEU A 189 -7.30 20.60 6.77
N ASN A 190 -7.87 20.36 5.58
CA ASN A 190 -9.27 19.94 5.44
C ASN A 190 -9.52 18.58 6.12
N ALA A 191 -8.58 17.65 5.97
CA ALA A 191 -8.64 16.35 6.65
C ALA A 191 -8.60 16.53 8.18
N ALA A 192 -7.67 17.35 8.70
CA ALA A 192 -7.55 17.60 10.13
C ALA A 192 -8.84 18.19 10.72
N GLU A 193 -9.48 19.14 10.00
CA GLU A 193 -10.77 19.69 10.38
C GLU A 193 -11.86 18.62 10.41
N ALA A 194 -12.02 17.86 9.32
CA ALA A 194 -13.02 16.80 9.22
C ALA A 194 -12.85 15.72 10.31
N ILE A 195 -11.61 15.33 10.61
CA ILE A 195 -11.28 14.35 11.66
C ILE A 195 -11.74 14.89 13.03
N LEU A 196 -11.38 16.12 13.34
CA LEU A 196 -11.65 16.71 14.65
C LEU A 196 -13.13 17.07 14.83
N ASP A 197 -13.81 17.54 13.78
CA ASP A 197 -15.26 17.75 13.74
C ASP A 197 -16.03 16.47 14.09
N ARG A 198 -15.59 15.33 13.54
CA ARG A 198 -16.23 14.04 13.79
C ARG A 198 -15.88 13.46 15.17
N SER A 199 -14.72 13.83 15.71
CA SER A 199 -14.19 13.23 16.95
C SER A 199 -14.50 14.04 18.21
N ILE A 200 -14.72 15.35 18.08
CA ILE A 200 -14.82 16.29 19.20
C ILE A 200 -16.12 17.07 19.12
N VAL A 201 -17.00 16.82 20.08
CA VAL A 201 -18.17 17.66 20.33
C VAL A 201 -17.71 18.93 21.06
N THR A 202 -17.91 20.10 20.45
CA THR A 202 -17.45 21.40 20.99
C THR A 202 -18.56 22.23 21.63
N GLY A 203 -19.78 21.72 21.66
CA GLY A 203 -20.97 22.41 22.17
C GLY A 203 -22.25 21.97 21.45
N PRO A 204 -23.33 22.76 21.57
CA PRO A 204 -24.55 22.55 20.78
C PRO A 204 -24.27 22.62 19.28
N LEU A 205 -25.01 21.86 18.49
CA LEU A 205 -24.87 21.88 17.04
C LEU A 205 -25.39 23.19 16.45
N THR A 206 -24.65 23.76 15.50
CA THR A 206 -25.16 24.85 14.67
C THR A 206 -26.15 24.30 13.65
N PRO A 207 -27.30 24.97 13.40
CA PRO A 207 -28.26 24.52 12.41
C PRO A 207 -27.61 24.42 11.03
N LYS A 208 -27.61 23.22 10.43
CA LYS A 208 -27.13 22.99 9.05
C LYS A 208 -28.28 22.51 8.17
N ALA A 209 -28.34 23.04 6.95
CA ALA A 209 -29.29 22.60 5.94
C ALA A 209 -28.76 21.36 5.21
N ARG A 210 -29.53 20.27 5.24
CA ARG A 210 -29.30 19.07 4.43
C ARG A 210 -30.36 18.99 3.34
N ARG A 211 -29.93 19.25 2.11
CA ARG A 211 -30.79 19.19 0.92
C ARG A 211 -30.64 17.85 0.21
N PHE A 212 -31.76 17.29 -0.18
CA PHE A 212 -31.90 16.03 -0.91
C PHE A 212 -32.40 16.33 -2.32
N SER A 213 -31.59 15.98 -3.32
CA SER A 213 -31.98 16.09 -4.72
C SER A 213 -32.98 14.97 -5.10
N PRO A 214 -33.68 15.07 -6.24
CA PRO A 214 -34.63 14.04 -6.66
C PRO A 214 -34.05 12.62 -6.69
N SER A 215 -32.78 12.46 -7.08
CA SER A 215 -32.13 11.14 -7.08
C SER A 215 -31.91 10.54 -5.69
N GLN A 216 -32.04 11.32 -4.63
CA GLN A 216 -31.93 10.89 -3.23
C GLN A 216 -33.31 10.73 -2.56
N ILE A 217 -34.38 11.18 -3.21
CA ILE A 217 -35.75 11.03 -2.75
C ILE A 217 -36.26 9.66 -3.21
N GLN A 218 -36.88 8.91 -2.31
CA GLN A 218 -37.45 7.59 -2.61
C GLN A 218 -38.96 7.70 -2.84
N GLY A 219 -39.56 6.71 -3.51
CA GLY A 219 -41.01 6.61 -3.69
C GLY A 219 -41.60 7.44 -4.84
N HIS A 220 -40.78 8.11 -5.65
CA HIS A 220 -41.22 8.84 -6.84
C HIS A 220 -41.01 8.02 -8.14
N VAL A 221 -41.64 8.46 -9.23
CA VAL A 221 -41.40 7.96 -10.60
C VAL A 221 -40.67 9.01 -11.44
N GLY A 222 -39.95 8.56 -12.49
CA GLY A 222 -39.21 9.43 -13.43
C GLY A 222 -37.68 9.43 -13.26
N ARG A 223 -36.96 9.81 -14.33
CA ARG A 223 -35.50 10.04 -14.35
C ARG A 223 -35.25 11.50 -14.74
N GLY A 224 -34.60 12.30 -13.89
CA GLY A 224 -34.29 13.69 -14.22
C GLY A 224 -34.12 14.60 -13.00
N ALA A 225 -34.24 15.91 -13.22
CA ALA A 225 -34.08 16.96 -12.21
C ALA A 225 -35.31 17.18 -11.31
N LEU A 226 -36.31 16.28 -11.34
CA LEU A 226 -37.57 16.36 -10.60
C LEU A 226 -38.00 14.98 -10.11
N ALA A 227 -38.58 14.93 -8.91
CA ALA A 227 -39.27 13.76 -8.37
C ALA A 227 -40.78 13.92 -8.61
N THR A 228 -41.40 12.96 -9.32
CA THR A 228 -42.81 13.05 -9.74
C THR A 228 -43.67 11.98 -9.07
N LEU A 229 -44.87 12.34 -8.64
CA LEU A 229 -45.96 11.41 -8.34
C LEU A 229 -47.12 11.64 -9.31
N SER A 230 -47.44 10.61 -10.09
CA SER A 230 -48.55 10.59 -11.06
C SER A 230 -49.79 9.84 -10.58
N ALA A 231 -49.77 9.38 -9.33
CA ALA A 231 -50.90 8.80 -8.63
C ALA A 231 -50.73 9.06 -7.14
N GLN A 232 -51.79 8.85 -6.36
CA GLN A 232 -51.74 8.95 -4.90
C GLN A 232 -50.60 8.09 -4.34
N GLY A 233 -49.80 8.69 -3.47
CA GLY A 233 -48.60 8.07 -2.92
C GLY A 233 -47.76 9.08 -2.16
N GLU A 234 -46.57 8.69 -1.73
CA GLU A 234 -45.64 9.58 -1.03
C GLU A 234 -44.22 9.38 -1.52
N MET A 235 -43.49 10.48 -1.58
CA MET A 235 -42.05 10.48 -1.80
C MET A 235 -41.34 10.97 -0.53
N PHE A 236 -40.22 10.36 -0.18
CA PHE A 236 -39.65 10.51 1.15
C PHE A 236 -38.12 10.45 1.19
N VAL A 237 -37.58 10.94 2.30
CA VAL A 237 -36.15 10.82 2.66
C VAL A 237 -36.03 10.28 4.08
N GLU A 238 -34.97 9.52 4.33
CA GLU A 238 -34.55 9.13 5.66
C GLU A 238 -33.59 10.19 6.21
N TYR A 239 -33.93 10.79 7.34
CA TYR A 239 -33.13 11.81 8.01
C TYR A 239 -32.80 11.38 9.43
N GLU A 240 -31.51 11.28 9.75
CA GLU A 240 -31.03 11.04 11.11
C GLU A 240 -30.92 12.36 11.87
N ALA A 241 -31.82 12.59 12.84
CA ALA A 241 -31.76 13.72 13.75
C ALA A 241 -30.71 13.46 14.85
N PRO A 242 -29.64 14.26 14.97
CA PRO A 242 -28.54 13.98 15.90
C PRO A 242 -28.86 14.25 17.38
N VAL A 243 -29.81 15.17 17.66
CA VAL A 243 -30.18 15.61 19.01
C VAL A 243 -31.67 15.93 19.05
N PRO A 244 -32.32 15.97 20.23
CA PRO A 244 -33.66 16.51 20.30
C PRO A 244 -33.65 18.01 20.01
N GLY A 245 -34.62 18.49 19.24
CA GLY A 245 -34.73 19.91 18.95
C GLY A 245 -35.73 20.23 17.86
N ASP A 246 -35.84 21.53 17.59
CA ASP A 246 -36.63 22.03 16.47
C ASP A 246 -35.85 21.92 15.16
N TYR A 247 -36.53 21.52 14.11
CA TYR A 247 -36.04 21.44 12.74
C TYR A 247 -36.99 22.19 11.82
N VAL A 248 -36.49 22.58 10.65
CA VAL A 248 -37.30 23.13 9.57
C VAL A 248 -37.25 22.15 8.41
N PHE A 249 -38.39 21.54 8.12
CA PHE A 249 -38.60 20.66 6.97
C PHE A 249 -39.15 21.49 5.81
N LYS A 250 -38.43 21.50 4.69
CA LYS A 250 -38.79 22.27 3.50
C LYS A 250 -38.98 21.35 2.30
N VAL A 251 -40.00 21.65 1.50
CA VAL A 251 -40.27 20.97 0.23
C VAL A 251 -40.51 22.02 -0.84
N GLN A 252 -39.69 22.01 -1.90
CA GLN A 252 -39.93 22.85 -3.07
C GLN A 252 -40.71 22.06 -4.11
N ALA A 253 -41.97 22.45 -4.35
CA ALA A 253 -42.90 21.70 -5.16
C ALA A 253 -43.74 22.57 -6.12
N TYR A 254 -44.24 21.95 -7.18
CA TYR A 254 -45.32 22.46 -8.02
C TYR A 254 -46.23 21.31 -8.48
N GLY A 255 -47.40 21.66 -9.01
CA GLY A 255 -48.38 20.67 -9.44
C GLY A 255 -48.85 20.88 -10.88
N ASP A 256 -48.88 19.80 -11.66
CA ASP A 256 -49.64 19.77 -12.92
C ASP A 256 -51.12 19.67 -12.55
N GLN A 257 -51.91 20.68 -12.88
CA GLN A 257 -53.32 20.77 -12.48
C GLN A 257 -54.22 20.13 -13.52
N ALA A 258 -55.18 19.34 -13.06
CA ALA A 258 -56.24 18.74 -13.86
C ALA A 258 -57.50 18.56 -13.00
N GLY A 259 -58.69 18.54 -13.62
CA GLY A 259 -59.97 18.52 -12.93
C GLY A 259 -60.32 19.84 -12.23
N ASP A 260 -61.31 19.80 -11.34
CA ASP A 260 -61.87 20.99 -10.67
C ASP A 260 -61.15 21.35 -9.36
N GLU A 261 -60.32 20.44 -8.84
CA GLU A 261 -59.52 20.65 -7.65
C GLU A 261 -58.05 20.93 -7.99
N LYS A 262 -57.36 21.64 -7.09
CA LYS A 262 -55.92 21.82 -7.18
C LYS A 262 -55.17 20.65 -6.56
N VAL A 263 -53.90 20.46 -6.96
CA VAL A 263 -53.01 19.48 -6.34
C VAL A 263 -52.94 19.69 -4.83
N GLN A 264 -53.19 18.65 -4.06
CA GLN A 264 -53.05 18.63 -2.61
C GLN A 264 -51.85 17.77 -2.23
N MET A 265 -50.95 18.36 -1.44
CA MET A 265 -49.78 17.70 -0.89
C MET A 265 -49.85 17.72 0.64
N ALA A 266 -49.63 16.59 1.31
CA ALA A 266 -49.34 16.59 2.74
C ALA A 266 -47.83 16.52 3.00
N LEU A 267 -47.35 17.35 3.91
CA LEU A 267 -46.05 17.15 4.56
C LEU A 267 -46.25 16.16 5.71
N ARG A 268 -45.39 15.15 5.81
CA ARG A 268 -45.47 14.13 6.87
C ARG A 268 -44.12 13.90 7.54
N ALA A 269 -44.18 13.48 8.80
CA ALA A 269 -43.06 12.90 9.53
C ALA A 269 -43.49 11.57 10.16
N ASP A 270 -42.69 10.52 9.95
CA ASP A 270 -42.90 9.17 10.48
C ASP A 270 -44.32 8.61 10.21
N GLY A 271 -44.87 8.95 9.04
CA GLY A 271 -46.20 8.52 8.59
C GLY A 271 -47.37 9.36 9.11
N HIS A 272 -47.12 10.40 9.92
CA HIS A 272 -48.15 11.31 10.43
C HIS A 272 -48.21 12.61 9.62
N ASP A 273 -49.44 13.06 9.30
CA ASP A 273 -49.68 14.35 8.63
C ASP A 273 -49.29 15.52 9.53
N LEU A 274 -48.42 16.40 9.03
CA LEU A 274 -48.01 17.65 9.65
C LEU A 274 -48.88 18.82 9.15
N GLU A 275 -49.06 18.89 7.83
CA GLU A 275 -49.76 19.97 7.16
C GLU A 275 -50.23 19.52 5.77
N THR A 276 -51.44 19.93 5.36
CA THR A 276 -51.94 19.76 3.99
C THR A 276 -51.90 21.08 3.25
N ILE A 277 -51.36 21.06 2.03
CA ILE A 277 -50.98 22.23 1.25
C ILE A 277 -51.61 22.15 -0.13
N GLU A 278 -52.26 23.24 -0.55
CA GLU A 278 -52.72 23.41 -1.92
C GLU A 278 -51.56 23.87 -2.82
N VAL A 279 -51.07 22.97 -3.67
CA VAL A 279 -49.93 23.21 -4.56
C VAL A 279 -50.43 23.83 -5.86
N ARG A 280 -49.97 25.05 -6.15
CA ARG A 280 -50.38 25.82 -7.33
C ARG A 280 -49.65 25.38 -8.61
N ARG A 281 -50.23 25.74 -9.77
CA ARG A 281 -49.65 25.53 -11.09
C ARG A 281 -48.42 26.41 -11.33
N GLY A 282 -47.39 25.85 -11.96
CA GLY A 282 -46.29 26.61 -12.55
C GLY A 282 -45.13 25.73 -12.98
N ARG A 283 -45.14 25.22 -14.21
CA ARG A 283 -43.98 24.53 -14.79
C ARG A 283 -42.82 25.54 -14.82
N GLY A 284 -41.78 25.32 -14.01
CA GLY A 284 -40.66 26.24 -13.85
C GLY A 284 -40.86 27.40 -12.85
N ASN A 285 -41.92 27.40 -12.03
CA ASN A 285 -42.10 28.34 -10.90
C ASN A 285 -42.46 27.60 -9.59
N PRO A 286 -41.57 26.73 -9.10
CA PRO A 286 -41.78 25.92 -7.91
C PRO A 286 -41.85 26.77 -6.63
N LYS A 287 -42.78 26.45 -5.72
CA LYS A 287 -42.89 27.14 -4.42
C LYS A 287 -42.24 26.34 -3.32
N LEU A 288 -41.51 27.04 -2.45
CA LEU A 288 -40.96 26.50 -1.22
C LEU A 288 -42.04 26.48 -0.14
N HIS A 289 -42.27 25.31 0.43
CA HIS A 289 -43.14 25.09 1.57
C HIS A 289 -42.27 24.72 2.76
N GLU A 290 -42.49 25.35 3.92
CA GLU A 290 -41.67 25.16 5.11
C GLU A 290 -42.56 24.81 6.31
N HIS A 291 -42.15 23.81 7.08
CA HIS A 291 -42.83 23.41 8.31
C HIS A 291 -41.80 23.24 9.44
N ARG A 292 -42.09 23.80 10.61
CA ARG A 292 -41.29 23.56 11.82
C ARG A 292 -41.80 22.34 12.55
N LEU A 293 -40.88 21.44 12.91
CA LEU A 293 -41.21 20.22 13.64
C LEU A 293 -40.14 19.91 14.69
N ALA A 294 -40.55 19.32 15.80
CA ALA A 294 -39.64 18.80 16.81
C ALA A 294 -39.32 17.34 16.50
N LEU A 295 -38.03 17.00 16.38
CA LEU A 295 -37.57 15.62 16.20
C LEU A 295 -36.87 15.11 17.46
N LYS A 296 -36.98 13.81 17.70
CA LYS A 296 -36.18 13.10 18.71
C LYS A 296 -34.84 12.66 18.07
N PRO A 297 -33.83 12.25 18.84
CA PRO A 297 -32.65 11.62 18.24
C PRO A 297 -33.01 10.33 17.50
N GLY A 298 -32.45 10.12 16.32
CA GLY A 298 -32.61 8.89 15.53
C GLY A 298 -33.10 9.14 14.11
N ASN A 299 -33.40 8.05 13.40
CA ASN A 299 -33.87 8.11 12.02
C ASN A 299 -35.36 8.46 11.96
N HIS A 300 -35.69 9.42 11.10
CA HIS A 300 -37.03 9.91 10.84
C HIS A 300 -37.31 9.87 9.33
N ARG A 301 -38.53 9.45 8.98
CA ARG A 301 -38.98 9.43 7.58
C ARG A 301 -39.79 10.68 7.30
N LEU A 302 -39.26 11.60 6.50
CA LEU A 302 -39.92 12.85 6.12
C LEU A 302 -40.43 12.75 4.69
N SER A 303 -41.73 12.99 4.48
CA SER A 303 -42.36 12.75 3.18
C SER A 303 -43.26 13.89 2.69
N ALA A 304 -43.40 13.95 1.37
CA ALA A 304 -44.40 14.73 0.66
C ALA A 304 -45.38 13.74 0.00
N ALA A 305 -46.62 13.73 0.45
CA ALA A 305 -47.66 12.83 -0.02
C ALA A 305 -48.62 13.53 -0.98
N PHE A 306 -48.86 12.94 -2.15
CA PHE A 306 -49.86 13.42 -3.11
C PHE A 306 -51.24 12.83 -2.77
N LEU A 307 -52.20 13.71 -2.45
CA LEU A 307 -53.44 13.31 -1.77
C LEU A 307 -54.65 13.16 -2.68
N ASN A 308 -54.68 13.81 -3.85
CA ASN A 308 -55.87 13.84 -4.70
C ASN A 308 -55.51 13.57 -6.15
N ASP A 309 -55.27 12.32 -6.51
CA ASP A 309 -55.04 11.94 -7.90
C ASP A 309 -56.25 12.24 -8.79
N PHE A 310 -56.00 12.60 -10.05
CA PHE A 310 -57.03 12.79 -11.06
C PHE A 310 -56.46 12.45 -12.43
N TYR A 311 -57.04 11.43 -13.07
CA TYR A 311 -56.70 11.03 -14.43
C TYR A 311 -57.98 10.93 -15.28
N ARG A 312 -58.01 11.65 -16.40
CA ARG A 312 -59.08 11.55 -17.40
C ARG A 312 -58.49 11.57 -18.81
N GLN A 313 -58.76 10.51 -19.57
CA GLN A 313 -58.47 10.47 -21.00
C GLN A 313 -59.78 10.60 -21.78
N THR A 314 -59.85 11.58 -22.67
CA THR A 314 -60.97 11.75 -23.61
C THR A 314 -60.47 11.65 -25.04
N GLU A 315 -61.25 10.97 -25.89
CA GLU A 315 -60.99 10.87 -27.32
C GLU A 315 -61.90 11.83 -28.05
N LEU A 316 -61.32 12.85 -28.66
CA LEU A 316 -62.03 13.87 -29.42
C LEU A 316 -61.83 13.59 -30.91
N LEU A 317 -62.92 13.39 -31.63
CA LEU A 317 -62.87 13.37 -33.09
C LEU A 317 -62.66 14.81 -33.58
N LYS A 318 -61.47 15.08 -34.13
CA LYS A 318 -61.14 16.35 -34.75
C LYS A 318 -61.04 16.17 -36.25
N THR A 319 -61.54 17.14 -36.99
CA THR A 319 -61.37 17.20 -38.44
C THR A 319 -60.37 18.31 -38.75
N ASN A 320 -59.28 17.97 -39.44
CA ASN A 320 -58.31 18.98 -39.85
C ASN A 320 -58.87 19.87 -40.97
N ALA A 321 -58.14 20.94 -41.32
CA ALA A 321 -58.54 21.89 -42.35
C ALA A 321 -58.74 21.26 -43.75
N GLN A 322 -58.25 20.03 -43.97
CA GLN A 322 -58.38 19.26 -45.20
C GLN A 322 -59.55 18.25 -45.16
N GLY A 323 -60.42 18.31 -44.14
CA GLY A 323 -61.59 17.44 -44.04
C GLY A 323 -61.31 16.01 -43.56
N LYS A 324 -60.08 15.71 -43.14
CA LYS A 324 -59.71 14.38 -42.60
C LYS A 324 -59.99 14.33 -41.10
N THR A 325 -60.89 13.44 -40.69
CA THR A 325 -61.17 13.16 -39.28
C THR A 325 -60.10 12.26 -38.68
N TYR A 326 -59.59 12.64 -37.51
CA TYR A 326 -58.66 11.86 -36.71
C TYR A 326 -59.04 11.96 -35.23
N THR A 327 -58.70 10.95 -34.46
CA THR A 327 -58.92 10.93 -33.02
C THR A 327 -57.75 11.61 -32.31
N GLU A 328 -58.02 12.70 -31.61
CA GLU A 328 -57.06 13.33 -30.71
C GLU A 328 -57.34 12.87 -29.27
N LYS A 329 -56.31 12.35 -28.60
CA LYS A 329 -56.38 11.98 -27.18
C LYS A 329 -56.07 13.21 -26.34
N LYS A 330 -57.03 13.71 -25.58
CA LYS A 330 -56.79 14.71 -24.53
C LYS A 330 -56.64 13.98 -23.20
N ILE A 331 -55.45 14.06 -22.61
CA ILE A 331 -55.14 13.52 -21.29
C ILE A 331 -55.09 14.68 -20.30
N GLU A 332 -55.90 14.59 -19.27
CA GLU A 332 -55.91 15.48 -18.12
C GLU A 332 -55.41 14.67 -16.92
N ASP A 333 -54.19 14.97 -16.48
CA ASP A 333 -53.52 14.19 -15.47
C ASP A 333 -52.91 15.11 -14.41
N ARG A 334 -53.26 14.86 -13.15
CA ARG A 334 -52.82 15.67 -12.03
C ARG A 334 -51.59 15.03 -11.41
N ASN A 335 -50.50 15.79 -11.37
CA ASN A 335 -49.21 15.29 -10.88
C ASN A 335 -48.62 16.22 -9.83
N LEU A 336 -47.98 15.65 -8.81
CA LEU A 336 -47.13 16.38 -7.88
C LEU A 336 -45.66 16.30 -8.32
N GLN A 337 -44.99 17.43 -8.37
CA GLN A 337 -43.59 17.56 -8.79
C GLN A 337 -42.79 18.20 -7.65
N VAL A 338 -41.69 17.57 -7.23
CA VAL A 338 -40.80 18.06 -6.17
C VAL A 338 -39.39 18.22 -6.72
N GLU A 339 -38.81 19.40 -6.52
CA GLU A 339 -37.42 19.70 -6.89
C GLU A 339 -36.43 19.28 -5.82
N PHE A 340 -36.78 19.47 -4.55
CA PHE A 340 -35.97 19.00 -3.44
C PHE A 340 -36.77 18.90 -2.15
N ILE A 341 -36.22 18.09 -1.25
CA ILE A 341 -36.52 18.10 0.18
C ILE A 341 -35.31 18.66 0.92
N GLU A 342 -35.50 19.54 1.90
CA GLU A 342 -34.42 20.06 2.74
C GLU A 342 -34.81 20.00 4.21
N VAL A 343 -33.87 19.61 5.06
CA VAL A 343 -34.04 19.63 6.52
C VAL A 343 -32.97 20.52 7.11
N THR A 344 -33.36 21.57 7.82
CA THR A 344 -32.44 22.47 8.51
C THR A 344 -32.59 22.34 10.02
N GLY A 345 -31.50 22.09 10.72
CA GLY A 345 -31.47 21.98 12.18
C GLY A 345 -30.22 21.26 12.67
N PRO A 346 -30.15 20.89 13.96
CA PRO A 346 -31.11 21.25 15.01
C PRO A 346 -31.03 22.74 15.37
N PHE A 347 -32.17 23.35 15.69
CA PHE A 347 -32.25 24.59 16.46
C PHE A 347 -32.41 24.21 17.93
N SER A 348 -31.31 23.85 18.60
CA SER A 348 -31.32 23.32 19.95
C SER A 348 -30.05 23.69 20.70
N GLU A 349 -30.17 23.92 22.01
CA GLU A 349 -29.01 24.01 22.93
C GLU A 349 -28.52 22.62 23.37
N ALA A 350 -29.18 21.54 22.93
CA ALA A 350 -28.77 20.18 23.28
C ALA A 350 -27.41 19.84 22.66
N VAL A 351 -26.52 19.32 23.50
CA VAL A 351 -25.22 18.80 23.09
C VAL A 351 -25.38 17.35 22.61
N PRO A 352 -24.80 16.97 21.47
CA PRO A 352 -24.80 15.59 21.01
C PRO A 352 -24.23 14.63 22.06
N PRO A 353 -24.72 13.37 22.11
CA PRO A 353 -24.11 12.34 22.93
C PRO A 353 -22.61 12.23 22.63
N LEU A 354 -21.77 12.33 23.66
CA LEU A 354 -20.33 12.25 23.48
C LEU A 354 -19.95 10.88 22.91
N HIS A 355 -19.23 10.88 21.78
CA HIS A 355 -18.71 9.67 21.17
C HIS A 355 -17.67 8.99 22.08
N ALA A 356 -17.46 7.67 21.90
CA ALA A 356 -16.45 6.93 22.66
C ALA A 356 -15.04 7.53 22.48
N ILE A 357 -14.73 8.02 21.27
CA ILE A 357 -13.45 8.70 21.03
C ILE A 357 -13.36 10.04 21.76
N HIS A 358 -14.43 10.83 21.80
CA HIS A 358 -14.43 12.09 22.54
C HIS A 358 -14.02 11.85 23.99
N ARG A 359 -14.61 10.84 24.65
CA ARG A 359 -14.24 10.45 26.02
C ARG A 359 -12.80 9.94 26.15
N LYS A 360 -12.25 9.32 25.10
CA LYS A 360 -10.84 8.87 25.07
C LYS A 360 -9.86 10.05 24.97
N ILE A 361 -10.21 11.08 24.21
CA ILE A 361 -9.43 12.33 24.08
C ILE A 361 -9.57 13.15 25.37
N PHE A 362 -10.81 13.46 25.76
CA PHE A 362 -11.16 14.23 26.95
C PHE A 362 -11.37 13.30 28.16
N PHE A 363 -10.31 12.61 28.56
CA PHE A 363 -10.33 11.64 29.66
C PHE A 363 -10.43 12.28 31.06
N LYS A 364 -10.39 13.63 31.14
CA LYS A 364 -10.42 14.41 32.38
C LYS A 364 -11.15 15.72 32.12
N ALA A 365 -12.07 16.09 33.00
CA ALA A 365 -12.80 17.35 32.94
C ALA A 365 -12.02 18.48 33.64
N PRO A 366 -12.07 19.72 33.13
CA PRO A 366 -11.45 20.87 33.77
C PRO A 366 -12.25 21.32 35.01
N GLY A 367 -11.55 21.67 36.08
CA GLY A 367 -12.11 22.44 37.20
C GLY A 367 -11.73 23.92 37.08
N PRO A 368 -12.33 24.82 37.88
CA PRO A 368 -12.14 26.27 37.74
C PRO A 368 -10.69 26.75 37.74
N GLN A 369 -9.80 26.06 38.46
CA GLN A 369 -8.37 26.40 38.56
C GLN A 369 -7.45 25.44 37.78
N THR A 370 -8.00 24.36 37.23
CA THR A 370 -7.21 23.29 36.57
C THR A 370 -7.35 23.29 35.06
N THR A 371 -8.11 24.22 34.47
CA THR A 371 -8.34 24.33 33.01
C THR A 371 -7.06 24.18 32.19
N ASN A 372 -6.02 24.98 32.46
CA ASN A 372 -4.77 24.93 31.69
C ASN A 372 -3.99 23.62 31.93
N GLN A 373 -4.02 23.10 33.15
CA GLN A 373 -3.37 21.83 33.49
C GLN A 373 -4.03 20.67 32.73
N VAL A 374 -5.37 20.59 32.78
CA VAL A 374 -6.14 19.53 32.13
C VAL A 374 -6.00 19.62 30.60
N ALA A 375 -6.07 20.82 30.02
CA ALA A 375 -5.81 21.01 28.59
C ALA A 375 -4.42 20.51 28.18
N ARG A 376 -3.38 20.82 28.98
CA ARG A 376 -2.02 20.36 28.73
C ARG A 376 -1.91 18.84 28.80
N GLU A 377 -2.53 18.20 29.79
CA GLU A 377 -2.55 16.74 29.94
C GLU A 377 -3.25 16.05 28.74
N ILE A 378 -4.37 16.62 28.27
CA ILE A 378 -5.09 16.12 27.09
C ILE A 378 -4.24 16.26 25.82
N LEU A 379 -3.73 17.47 25.56
CA LEU A 379 -2.88 17.75 24.40
C LEU A 379 -1.64 16.88 24.41
N GLN A 380 -0.99 16.70 25.56
CA GLN A 380 0.18 15.83 25.69
C GLN A 380 -0.14 14.37 25.34
N ARG A 381 -1.22 13.80 25.88
CA ARG A 381 -1.58 12.41 25.61
C ARG A 381 -1.81 12.13 24.12
N VAL A 382 -2.47 13.04 23.42
CA VAL A 382 -2.71 12.89 21.97
C VAL A 382 -1.42 13.13 21.19
N THR A 383 -0.66 14.17 21.55
CA THR A 383 0.59 14.54 20.86
C THR A 383 1.64 13.45 20.99
N ASP A 384 1.78 12.83 22.17
CA ASP A 384 2.74 11.76 22.41
C ASP A 384 2.52 10.56 21.46
N ARG A 385 1.25 10.24 21.19
CA ARG A 385 0.86 9.20 20.23
C ARG A 385 1.02 9.66 18.79
N ALA A 386 0.54 10.86 18.47
CA ALA A 386 0.61 11.43 17.13
C ALA A 386 2.04 11.57 16.63
N TYR A 387 2.95 12.06 17.48
CA TYR A 387 4.37 12.24 17.16
C TYR A 387 5.20 10.97 17.40
N ARG A 388 4.59 9.92 17.99
CA ARG A 388 5.18 8.60 18.23
C ARG A 388 6.40 8.64 19.17
N ARG A 389 6.42 9.65 20.04
CA ARG A 389 7.42 9.91 21.09
C ARG A 389 6.82 10.89 22.09
N SER A 390 7.43 11.01 23.26
CA SER A 390 7.09 12.10 24.17
C SER A 390 7.28 13.46 23.49
N ALA A 391 6.25 14.30 23.55
CA ALA A 391 6.31 15.70 23.16
C ALA A 391 7.25 16.46 24.09
N THR A 392 8.04 17.37 23.52
CA THR A 392 8.92 18.25 24.29
C THR A 392 8.11 19.34 25.00
N PRO A 393 8.61 19.93 26.09
CA PRO A 393 7.94 21.05 26.75
C PRO A 393 7.64 22.21 25.79
N ALA A 394 8.57 22.55 24.91
CA ALA A 394 8.42 23.64 23.95
C ALA A 394 7.29 23.37 22.92
N GLU A 395 7.15 22.12 22.46
CA GLU A 395 6.04 21.73 21.58
C GLU A 395 4.70 21.89 22.31
N LEU A 396 4.60 21.40 23.54
CA LEU A 396 3.38 21.54 24.35
C LEU A 396 3.06 23.00 24.68
N ASP A 397 4.06 23.82 24.95
CA ASP A 397 3.88 25.26 25.18
C ASP A 397 3.35 25.96 23.93
N GLY A 398 3.78 25.53 22.75
CA GLY A 398 3.22 25.97 21.47
C GLY A 398 1.73 25.66 21.33
N LEU A 399 1.33 24.42 21.62
CA LEU A 399 -0.07 24.02 21.57
C LEU A 399 -0.91 24.75 22.63
N MET A 400 -0.35 24.98 23.82
CA MET A 400 -1.02 25.72 24.90
C MET A 400 -1.22 27.20 24.56
N ARG A 401 -0.36 27.81 23.73
CA ARG A 401 -0.60 29.17 23.21
C ARG A 401 -1.82 29.22 22.29
N LEU A 402 -1.97 28.25 21.39
CA LEU A 402 -3.15 28.14 20.51
C LEU A 402 -4.43 27.92 21.33
N PHE A 403 -4.36 27.05 22.34
CA PHE A 403 -5.45 26.87 23.31
C PHE A 403 -5.80 28.20 24.00
N GLY A 404 -4.81 28.94 24.50
CA GLY A 404 -5.01 30.24 25.14
C GLY A 404 -5.70 31.27 24.23
N GLN A 405 -5.23 31.41 23.00
CA GLN A 405 -5.80 32.32 22.00
C GLN A 405 -7.25 31.99 21.66
N ALA A 406 -7.58 30.70 21.53
CA ALA A 406 -8.95 30.26 21.31
C ALA A 406 -9.86 30.63 22.50
N ARG A 407 -9.38 30.42 23.74
CA ARG A 407 -10.10 30.82 24.95
C ARG A 407 -10.31 32.34 25.04
N GLU A 408 -9.30 33.13 24.68
CA GLU A 408 -9.39 34.60 24.61
C GLU A 408 -10.41 35.07 23.56
N SER A 409 -10.58 34.29 22.50
CA SER A 409 -11.57 34.56 21.43
C SER A 409 -12.99 34.10 21.78
N GLY A 410 -13.21 33.53 22.97
CA GLY A 410 -14.52 33.10 23.47
C GLY A 410 -14.85 31.62 23.27
N ASP A 411 -13.94 30.80 22.71
CA ASP A 411 -14.20 29.39 22.47
C ASP A 411 -14.39 28.59 23.78
N GLY A 412 -15.28 27.60 23.74
CA GLY A 412 -15.43 26.57 24.78
C GLY A 412 -14.15 25.77 25.03
N PHE A 413 -14.10 24.99 26.10
CA PHE A 413 -12.88 24.26 26.49
C PHE A 413 -12.47 23.25 25.41
N GLU A 414 -13.43 22.46 24.93
CA GLU A 414 -13.27 21.45 23.89
C GLU A 414 -12.88 22.08 22.55
N ALA A 415 -13.50 23.21 22.19
CA ALA A 415 -13.17 23.99 21.00
C ALA A 415 -11.72 24.51 21.05
N ALA A 416 -11.29 25.04 22.20
CA ALA A 416 -9.92 25.50 22.38
C ALA A 416 -8.89 24.37 22.34
N VAL A 417 -9.18 23.20 22.92
CA VAL A 417 -8.31 22.01 22.81
C VAL A 417 -8.25 21.54 21.36
N LYS A 418 -9.38 21.57 20.64
CA LYS A 418 -9.45 21.21 19.22
C LYS A 418 -8.51 22.06 18.36
N GLN A 419 -8.34 23.36 18.65
CA GLN A 419 -7.36 24.20 17.94
C GLN A 419 -5.92 23.69 18.11
N GLY A 420 -5.54 23.29 19.33
CA GLY A 420 -4.24 22.67 19.58
C GLY A 420 -4.09 21.35 18.81
N LEU A 421 -5.12 20.50 18.79
CA LEU A 421 -5.09 19.23 18.07
C LEU A 421 -5.07 19.40 16.54
N MET A 422 -5.65 20.47 16.01
CA MET A 422 -5.53 20.84 14.60
C MET A 422 -4.05 21.04 14.23
N ALA A 423 -3.32 21.80 15.04
CA ALA A 423 -1.88 22.02 14.83
C ALA A 423 -1.06 20.72 14.94
N VAL A 424 -1.46 19.78 15.80
CA VAL A 424 -0.84 18.45 15.88
C VAL A 424 -1.01 17.68 14.56
N LEU A 425 -2.20 17.68 13.98
CA LEU A 425 -2.53 16.91 12.77
C LEU A 425 -1.91 17.46 11.48
N VAL A 426 -1.47 18.72 11.46
CA VAL A 426 -0.75 19.32 10.32
C VAL A 426 0.74 19.53 10.59
N SER A 427 1.21 19.12 11.75
CA SER A 427 2.62 19.22 12.12
C SER A 427 3.49 18.26 11.28
N PRO A 428 4.70 18.68 10.87
CA PRO A 428 5.67 17.77 10.27
C PRO A 428 5.98 16.55 11.15
N HIS A 429 5.89 16.67 12.48
CA HIS A 429 6.12 15.55 13.39
C HIS A 429 5.02 14.48 13.34
N PHE A 430 3.80 14.85 12.90
CA PHE A 430 2.71 13.91 12.64
C PHE A 430 2.71 13.42 11.19
N LEU A 431 2.88 14.33 10.22
CA LEU A 431 2.83 14.01 8.80
C LEU A 431 4.04 13.21 8.32
N PHE A 432 5.20 13.35 8.97
CA PHE A 432 6.42 12.64 8.62
C PHE A 432 6.88 11.68 9.71
N ARG A 433 7.47 10.58 9.26
CA ARG A 433 8.20 9.62 10.09
C ARG A 433 9.65 10.07 10.21
N GLY A 434 9.82 11.23 10.83
CA GLY A 434 11.12 11.78 11.15
C GLY A 434 11.74 11.06 12.34
N GLU A 435 12.96 10.58 12.16
CA GLU A 435 13.77 10.03 13.23
C GLU A 435 14.78 11.10 13.66
N ILE A 436 14.95 11.31 14.96
CA ILE A 436 15.98 12.23 15.46
C ILE A 436 17.36 11.67 15.10
N GLN A 437 18.19 12.51 14.49
CA GLN A 437 19.56 12.20 14.10
C GLN A 437 20.52 12.67 15.19
N SER A 438 21.29 11.74 15.76
CA SER A 438 22.53 12.10 16.43
C SER A 438 23.56 12.38 15.35
N ASN A 439 24.25 13.53 15.45
CA ASN A 439 25.26 13.97 14.47
C ASN A 439 24.77 13.92 13.01
N PRO A 440 23.70 14.67 12.64
CA PRO A 440 23.09 14.60 11.31
C PRO A 440 24.07 14.88 10.17
N ASP A 441 25.12 15.67 10.41
CA ASP A 441 26.09 16.06 9.38
C ASP A 441 27.26 15.07 9.24
N ASN A 442 27.24 13.92 9.95
CA ASN A 442 28.30 12.91 9.89
C ASN A 442 27.84 11.63 9.18
N PRO A 443 28.15 11.43 7.88
CA PRO A 443 27.74 10.26 7.12
C PRO A 443 28.62 9.03 7.38
N HIS A 444 29.66 9.16 8.20
CA HIS A 444 30.61 8.08 8.51
C HIS A 444 30.39 7.44 9.88
N GLU A 445 29.52 8.01 10.70
CA GLU A 445 29.21 7.51 12.03
C GLU A 445 27.80 6.90 12.05
N SER A 446 27.73 5.65 12.49
CA SER A 446 26.49 4.90 12.62
C SER A 446 26.04 4.87 14.07
N HIS A 447 24.78 5.22 14.30
CA HIS A 447 24.17 5.27 15.62
C HIS A 447 22.94 4.37 15.65
N ARG A 448 22.68 3.77 16.82
CA ARG A 448 21.41 3.08 17.05
C ARG A 448 20.29 4.10 17.00
N VAL A 449 19.18 3.75 16.35
CA VAL A 449 17.98 4.59 16.40
C VAL A 449 17.46 4.70 17.85
N SER A 450 16.68 5.72 18.19
CA SER A 450 16.05 5.76 19.51
C SER A 450 15.05 4.59 19.67
N GLU A 451 14.67 4.27 20.90
CA GLU A 451 13.67 3.22 21.13
C GLU A 451 12.29 3.61 20.56
N TYR A 452 11.95 4.90 20.55
CA TYR A 452 10.76 5.43 19.88
C TYR A 452 10.83 5.29 18.36
N ALA A 453 11.99 5.59 17.76
CA ALA A 453 12.21 5.37 16.34
C ALA A 453 12.09 3.88 15.99
N LEU A 454 12.62 2.97 16.81
CA LEU A 454 12.45 1.53 16.62
C LEU A 454 10.98 1.10 16.74
N ALA A 455 10.23 1.62 17.71
CA ALA A 455 8.80 1.37 17.85
C ALA A 455 8.03 1.83 16.59
N SER A 456 8.36 3.02 16.07
CA SER A 456 7.79 3.57 14.85
C SER A 456 8.16 2.73 13.62
N ARG A 457 9.41 2.31 13.46
CA ARG A 457 9.81 1.40 12.37
C ARG A 457 9.02 0.09 12.43
N LEU A 458 8.92 -0.52 13.61
CA LEU A 458 8.24 -1.80 13.81
C LEU A 458 6.73 -1.72 13.54
N SER A 459 6.06 -0.71 14.10
CA SER A 459 4.60 -0.52 13.96
C SER A 459 4.18 -0.25 12.52
N TYR A 460 4.85 0.62 11.80
CA TYR A 460 4.49 0.88 10.41
C TYR A 460 4.92 -0.25 9.46
N PHE A 461 6.00 -0.97 9.78
CA PHE A 461 6.36 -2.17 9.04
C PHE A 461 5.27 -3.24 9.15
N LEU A 462 4.81 -3.57 10.37
CA LEU A 462 3.89 -4.70 10.57
C LEU A 462 2.41 -4.32 10.49
N TRP A 463 2.05 -3.10 10.86
CA TRP A 463 0.66 -2.64 11.02
C TRP A 463 0.30 -1.42 10.18
N SER A 464 1.27 -0.81 9.48
CA SER A 464 1.07 0.42 8.67
C SER A 464 0.34 1.53 9.44
N THR A 465 0.66 1.69 10.73
CA THR A 465 0.07 2.68 11.65
C THR A 465 1.04 2.95 12.81
N MET A 466 0.72 3.92 13.66
CA MET A 466 1.52 4.29 14.83
C MET A 466 1.69 3.14 15.85
N PRO A 467 2.74 3.18 16.70
CA PRO A 467 2.92 2.21 17.77
C PRO A 467 1.77 2.24 18.77
N ASP A 468 1.44 1.08 19.34
CA ASP A 468 0.47 0.99 20.42
C ASP A 468 1.08 1.40 21.78
N ASP A 469 0.23 1.42 22.81
CA ASP A 469 0.63 1.86 24.15
C ASP A 469 1.73 0.96 24.75
N GLU A 470 1.73 -0.35 24.45
CA GLU A 470 2.78 -1.28 24.90
C GLU A 470 4.14 -0.97 24.26
N LEU A 471 4.19 -0.74 22.95
CA LEU A 471 5.42 -0.34 22.26
C LEU A 471 5.94 1.02 22.75
N LEU A 472 5.07 2.02 22.89
CA LEU A 472 5.45 3.35 23.41
C LEU A 472 5.95 3.26 24.85
N ARG A 473 5.31 2.45 25.70
CA ARG A 473 5.73 2.21 27.09
C ARG A 473 7.09 1.51 27.14
N LEU A 474 7.32 0.48 26.34
CA LEU A 474 8.64 -0.18 26.28
C LEU A 474 9.72 0.77 25.76
N ALA A 475 9.38 1.60 24.77
CA ALA A 475 10.29 2.59 24.23
C ALA A 475 10.66 3.67 25.26
N SER A 476 9.68 4.19 26.01
CA SER A 476 9.92 5.21 27.03
C SER A 476 10.83 4.73 28.16
N HIS A 477 10.81 3.42 28.47
CA HIS A 477 11.66 2.82 29.50
C HIS A 477 13.00 2.26 28.98
N GLY A 478 13.30 2.40 27.68
CA GLY A 478 14.51 1.81 27.10
C GLY A 478 14.52 0.27 27.15
N ARG A 479 13.36 -0.36 26.97
CA ARG A 479 13.18 -1.81 27.09
C ARG A 479 12.71 -2.48 25.79
N LEU A 480 12.37 -1.75 24.73
CA LEU A 480 11.81 -2.34 23.51
C LEU A 480 12.80 -3.31 22.86
N ARG A 481 14.07 -2.92 22.67
CA ARG A 481 15.09 -3.81 22.08
C ARG A 481 15.27 -5.13 22.82
N ARG A 482 15.25 -5.08 24.16
CA ARG A 482 15.37 -6.27 25.01
C ARG A 482 14.16 -7.22 24.88
N ASN A 483 13.02 -6.72 24.40
CA ASN A 483 11.78 -7.46 24.25
C ASN A 483 11.36 -7.63 22.78
N LEU A 484 12.28 -7.36 21.82
CA LEU A 484 11.94 -7.16 20.41
C LEU A 484 11.29 -8.40 19.79
N ALA A 485 11.90 -9.58 19.95
CA ALA A 485 11.34 -10.83 19.41
C ALA A 485 9.94 -11.15 19.97
N GLY A 486 9.70 -10.87 21.25
CA GLY A 486 8.39 -11.03 21.88
C GLY A 486 7.35 -10.06 21.29
N GLN A 487 7.75 -8.81 21.04
CA GLN A 487 6.89 -7.80 20.42
C GLN A 487 6.59 -8.12 18.95
N VAL A 488 7.56 -8.56 18.16
CA VAL A 488 7.33 -9.03 16.78
C VAL A 488 6.28 -10.14 16.79
N LYS A 489 6.47 -11.18 17.62
CA LYS A 489 5.51 -12.31 17.71
C LYS A 489 4.10 -11.84 18.10
N ARG A 490 3.99 -10.94 19.09
CA ARG A 490 2.71 -10.36 19.52
C ARG A 490 2.04 -9.61 18.38
N MET A 491 2.80 -8.81 17.64
CA MET A 491 2.26 -7.97 16.57
C MET A 491 1.82 -8.78 15.35
N LEU A 492 2.48 -9.90 15.05
CA LEU A 492 2.10 -10.75 13.92
C LEU A 492 0.77 -11.48 14.13
N VAL A 493 0.39 -11.79 15.37
CA VAL A 493 -0.91 -12.42 15.70
C VAL A 493 -2.04 -11.42 15.92
N ASP A 494 -1.71 -10.12 16.01
CA ASP A 494 -2.70 -9.05 16.14
C ASP A 494 -3.44 -8.84 14.80
N PRO A 495 -4.76 -8.60 14.79
CA PRO A 495 -5.51 -8.34 13.56
C PRO A 495 -4.94 -7.22 12.67
N LYS A 496 -4.22 -6.25 13.25
CA LYS A 496 -3.53 -5.20 12.48
C LYS A 496 -2.43 -5.73 11.57
N SER A 497 -1.90 -6.94 11.79
CA SER A 497 -0.91 -7.57 10.90
C SER A 497 -1.45 -7.85 9.51
N ARG A 498 -2.77 -7.81 9.34
CA ARG A 498 -3.43 -7.81 8.02
C ARG A 498 -2.88 -6.72 7.10
N ALA A 499 -2.38 -5.61 7.65
CA ALA A 499 -1.71 -4.57 6.88
C ALA A 499 -0.53 -5.09 6.05
N LEU A 500 0.22 -6.10 6.50
CA LEU A 500 1.26 -6.75 5.69
C LEU A 500 0.68 -7.45 4.46
N VAL A 501 -0.49 -8.06 4.59
CA VAL A 501 -1.18 -8.71 3.47
C VAL A 501 -1.60 -7.63 2.45
N ASP A 502 -2.31 -6.61 2.92
CA ASP A 502 -2.93 -5.62 2.04
C ASP A 502 -1.90 -4.66 1.42
N ASN A 503 -0.82 -4.34 2.15
CA ASN A 503 0.18 -3.35 1.73
C ASN A 503 1.48 -3.94 1.22
N PHE A 504 2.03 -4.98 1.86
CA PHE A 504 3.24 -5.62 1.34
C PHE A 504 2.89 -6.60 0.23
N ALA A 505 2.08 -7.63 0.50
CA ALA A 505 1.77 -8.65 -0.51
C ALA A 505 0.98 -8.07 -1.69
N GLY A 506 0.01 -7.19 -1.42
CA GLY A 506 -0.76 -6.50 -2.45
C GLY A 506 0.09 -5.68 -3.43
N GLN A 507 1.21 -5.12 -3.00
CA GLN A 507 2.13 -4.36 -3.85
C GLN A 507 3.23 -5.22 -4.46
N TRP A 508 3.84 -6.11 -3.68
CA TRP A 508 4.83 -7.07 -4.17
C TRP A 508 4.27 -7.93 -5.30
N MET A 509 3.06 -8.45 -5.15
CA MET A 509 2.38 -9.24 -6.19
C MET A 509 1.61 -8.38 -7.18
N GLN A 510 1.67 -7.05 -7.07
CA GLN A 510 1.00 -6.08 -7.95
C GLN A 510 -0.53 -6.28 -8.05
N LEU A 511 -1.16 -6.82 -7.00
CA LEU A 511 -2.59 -7.13 -6.99
C LEU A 511 -3.47 -5.89 -7.13
N ARG A 512 -2.97 -4.72 -6.70
CA ARG A 512 -3.67 -3.43 -6.84
C ARG A 512 -3.86 -3.02 -8.30
N THR A 513 -3.04 -3.52 -9.21
CA THR A 513 -3.15 -3.25 -10.65
C THR A 513 -4.33 -3.99 -11.28
N LEU A 514 -4.88 -5.04 -10.65
CA LEU A 514 -6.06 -5.75 -11.17
C LEU A 514 -7.28 -4.85 -11.39
N ASP A 515 -7.41 -3.79 -10.59
CA ASP A 515 -8.54 -2.85 -10.64
C ASP A 515 -8.61 -2.12 -12.00
N ILE A 516 -7.48 -1.99 -12.70
CA ILE A 516 -7.41 -1.35 -14.02
C ILE A 516 -7.23 -2.36 -15.17
N VAL A 517 -7.15 -3.66 -14.89
CA VAL A 517 -7.10 -4.70 -15.92
C VAL A 517 -8.52 -4.95 -16.45
N SER A 518 -8.67 -4.88 -17.77
CA SER A 518 -9.94 -5.02 -18.48
C SER A 518 -9.82 -6.08 -19.58
N PRO A 519 -9.98 -7.37 -19.26
CA PRO A 519 -10.11 -8.44 -20.26
C PRO A 519 -11.28 -8.15 -21.22
N ASP A 520 -11.14 -8.58 -22.47
CA ASP A 520 -12.18 -8.44 -23.49
C ASP A 520 -13.41 -9.27 -23.12
N GLU A 521 -14.53 -8.61 -22.86
CA GLU A 521 -15.77 -9.22 -22.39
C GLU A 521 -16.34 -10.26 -23.39
N LYS A 522 -16.10 -10.07 -24.70
CA LYS A 522 -16.57 -11.01 -25.72
C LYS A 522 -15.76 -12.30 -25.70
N LEU A 523 -14.46 -12.21 -25.43
CA LEU A 523 -13.55 -13.36 -25.38
C LEU A 523 -13.60 -14.07 -24.02
N PHE A 524 -13.84 -13.31 -22.94
CA PHE A 524 -13.84 -13.83 -21.57
C PHE A 524 -15.17 -13.52 -20.86
N PRO A 525 -16.30 -14.06 -21.35
CA PRO A 525 -17.58 -13.87 -20.69
C PRO A 525 -17.50 -14.39 -19.25
N GLY A 526 -18.12 -13.65 -18.32
CA GLY A 526 -18.13 -13.98 -16.89
C GLY A 526 -16.94 -13.44 -16.08
N PHE A 527 -15.99 -12.72 -16.70
CA PHE A 527 -15.05 -11.89 -15.94
C PHE A 527 -15.74 -10.59 -15.53
N ASP A 528 -16.07 -10.44 -14.24
CA ASP A 528 -16.76 -9.28 -13.69
C ASP A 528 -16.04 -8.74 -12.43
N ALA A 529 -16.59 -7.66 -11.84
CA ALA A 529 -15.99 -7.05 -10.66
C ALA A 529 -15.95 -7.98 -9.43
N PRO A 530 -17.02 -8.75 -9.10
CA PRO A 530 -16.95 -9.76 -8.04
C PRO A 530 -15.88 -10.82 -8.25
N LEU A 531 -15.73 -11.36 -9.46
CA LEU A 531 -14.71 -12.37 -9.77
C LEU A 531 -13.30 -11.78 -9.68
N ARG A 532 -13.09 -10.56 -10.16
CA ARG A 532 -11.82 -9.82 -9.99
C ARG A 532 -11.46 -9.66 -8.51
N ALA A 533 -12.42 -9.26 -7.67
CA ALA A 533 -12.21 -9.16 -6.23
C ALA A 533 -11.87 -10.53 -5.62
N ALA A 534 -12.50 -11.60 -6.10
CA ALA A 534 -12.20 -12.95 -5.64
C ALA A 534 -10.78 -13.41 -6.00
N PHE A 535 -10.28 -13.08 -7.21
CA PHE A 535 -8.89 -13.36 -7.61
C PHE A 535 -7.89 -12.71 -6.66
N ARG A 536 -8.11 -11.43 -6.34
CA ARG A 536 -7.26 -10.71 -5.38
C ARG A 536 -7.31 -11.36 -4.00
N ARG A 537 -8.52 -11.64 -3.50
CA ARG A 537 -8.73 -12.22 -2.17
C ARG A 537 -8.11 -13.61 -2.03
N GLU A 538 -8.11 -14.44 -3.08
CA GLU A 538 -7.43 -15.74 -3.09
C GLU A 538 -5.94 -15.60 -2.73
N THR A 539 -5.22 -14.75 -3.47
CA THR A 539 -3.79 -14.54 -3.29
C THR A 539 -3.46 -13.94 -1.93
N GLU A 540 -4.25 -12.95 -1.50
CA GLU A 540 -4.14 -12.38 -0.16
C GLU A 540 -4.37 -13.43 0.94
N SER A 541 -5.34 -14.35 0.75
CA SER A 541 -5.66 -15.39 1.73
C SER A 541 -4.58 -16.46 1.81
N LEU A 542 -3.95 -16.84 0.68
CA LEU A 542 -2.77 -17.71 0.70
C LEU A 542 -1.62 -17.06 1.47
N PHE A 543 -1.36 -15.78 1.22
CA PHE A 543 -0.32 -15.03 1.93
C PHE A 543 -0.59 -14.91 3.42
N GLU A 544 -1.81 -14.53 3.78
CA GLU A 544 -2.27 -14.48 5.16
C GLU A 544 -2.10 -15.83 5.86
N HIS A 545 -2.44 -16.94 5.20
CA HIS A 545 -2.27 -18.27 5.76
C HIS A 545 -0.80 -18.64 6.00
N VAL A 546 0.07 -18.41 5.02
CA VAL A 546 1.51 -18.68 5.15
C VAL A 546 2.12 -17.85 6.27
N LEU A 547 1.73 -16.57 6.39
CA LEU A 547 2.16 -15.69 7.46
C LEU A 547 1.66 -16.16 8.84
N GLN A 548 0.35 -16.36 9.00
CA GLN A 548 -0.27 -16.67 10.31
C GLN A 548 0.08 -18.07 10.81
N LYS A 549 0.25 -19.05 9.90
CA LYS A 549 0.67 -20.42 10.24
C LYS A 549 2.18 -20.58 10.26
N ASP A 550 2.92 -19.49 10.10
CA ASP A 550 4.38 -19.44 10.07
C ASP A 550 4.95 -20.53 9.16
N ARG A 551 4.48 -20.61 7.93
CA ARG A 551 4.90 -21.64 6.96
C ARG A 551 6.24 -21.25 6.32
N PRO A 552 6.98 -22.21 5.73
CA PRO A 552 8.14 -21.88 4.90
C PRO A 552 7.71 -20.95 3.76
N ILE A 553 8.50 -19.91 3.46
CA ILE A 553 8.17 -18.97 2.38
C ILE A 553 8.12 -19.65 1.01
N THR A 554 8.79 -20.79 0.81
CA THR A 554 8.71 -21.58 -0.43
C THR A 554 7.34 -22.22 -0.65
N GLU A 555 6.52 -22.38 0.39
CA GLU A 555 5.15 -22.91 0.28
C GLU A 555 4.27 -22.02 -0.62
N PHE A 556 4.62 -20.73 -0.79
CA PHE A 556 3.96 -19.85 -1.77
C PHE A 556 4.02 -20.38 -3.20
N LEU A 557 5.09 -21.07 -3.59
CA LEU A 557 5.30 -21.56 -4.94
C LEU A 557 4.66 -22.93 -5.16
N THR A 558 4.48 -23.71 -4.09
CA THR A 558 4.18 -25.14 -4.15
C THR A 558 2.90 -25.57 -3.42
N ALA A 559 2.18 -24.64 -2.78
CA ALA A 559 0.95 -24.95 -2.04
C ALA A 559 -0.02 -25.79 -2.87
N ASP A 560 -0.43 -26.94 -2.33
CA ASP A 560 -1.40 -27.87 -2.92
C ASP A 560 -2.85 -27.57 -2.46
N TYR A 561 -3.08 -26.34 -2.01
CA TYR A 561 -4.35 -25.82 -1.53
C TYR A 561 -4.47 -24.33 -1.88
N THR A 562 -5.69 -23.83 -1.91
CA THR A 562 -5.99 -22.40 -2.04
C THR A 562 -7.26 -22.06 -1.26
N PHE A 563 -7.71 -20.80 -1.31
CA PHE A 563 -8.91 -20.30 -0.68
C PHE A 563 -9.84 -19.77 -1.77
N VAL A 564 -11.04 -20.34 -1.88
CA VAL A 564 -12.02 -19.94 -2.89
C VAL A 564 -13.40 -19.73 -2.26
N ASN A 565 -14.15 -18.80 -2.81
CA ASN A 565 -15.61 -18.72 -2.64
C ASN A 565 -16.31 -19.31 -3.89
N GLU A 566 -17.64 -19.34 -3.92
CA GLU A 566 -18.38 -20.00 -5.00
C GLU A 566 -18.05 -19.48 -6.42
N PRO A 567 -18.01 -18.16 -6.70
CA PRO A 567 -17.65 -17.66 -8.03
C PRO A 567 -16.27 -18.13 -8.50
N LEU A 568 -15.27 -18.08 -7.62
CA LEU A 568 -13.91 -18.51 -7.94
C LEU A 568 -13.79 -20.03 -8.09
N ALA A 569 -14.47 -20.78 -7.22
CA ALA A 569 -14.52 -22.25 -7.31
C ALA A 569 -15.11 -22.68 -8.67
N ARG A 570 -16.20 -22.03 -9.11
CA ARG A 570 -16.80 -22.27 -10.43
C ARG A 570 -15.84 -21.92 -11.56
N HIS A 571 -15.14 -20.79 -11.46
CA HIS A 571 -14.12 -20.39 -12.45
C HIS A 571 -12.97 -21.40 -12.55
N TYR A 572 -12.66 -22.10 -11.46
CA TYR A 572 -11.63 -23.14 -11.42
C TYR A 572 -12.13 -24.56 -11.70
N GLY A 573 -13.45 -24.77 -11.80
CA GLY A 573 -14.04 -26.11 -11.91
C GLY A 573 -13.98 -26.92 -10.61
N ILE A 574 -13.85 -26.27 -9.46
CA ILE A 574 -13.83 -26.90 -8.13
C ILE A 574 -15.27 -27.03 -7.64
N SER A 575 -15.70 -28.25 -7.35
CA SER A 575 -17.05 -28.56 -6.85
C SER A 575 -17.15 -28.50 -5.32
N GLY A 576 -18.35 -28.30 -4.79
CA GLY A 576 -18.64 -28.40 -3.34
C GLY A 576 -18.38 -27.13 -2.52
N VAL A 577 -18.20 -25.97 -3.17
CA VAL A 577 -18.08 -24.66 -2.52
C VAL A 577 -19.31 -23.82 -2.83
N HIS A 578 -19.94 -23.25 -1.80
CA HIS A 578 -21.18 -22.48 -1.92
C HIS A 578 -21.09 -21.19 -1.12
N GLY A 579 -21.71 -20.13 -1.65
CA GLY A 579 -21.79 -18.84 -0.96
C GLY A 579 -20.55 -17.94 -1.10
N PRO A 580 -20.59 -16.78 -0.44
CA PRO A 580 -19.59 -15.71 -0.62
C PRO A 580 -18.30 -15.94 0.18
N ASP A 581 -18.32 -16.83 1.17
CA ASP A 581 -17.21 -17.05 2.09
C ASP A 581 -16.07 -17.85 1.46
N PHE A 582 -14.84 -17.47 1.79
CA PHE A 582 -13.64 -18.15 1.31
C PHE A 582 -13.33 -19.37 2.17
N VAL A 583 -13.30 -20.54 1.55
CA VAL A 583 -12.96 -21.81 2.20
C VAL A 583 -11.67 -22.39 1.63
N ARG A 584 -10.88 -23.04 2.49
CA ARG A 584 -9.66 -23.73 2.07
C ARG A 584 -10.02 -25.02 1.34
N VAL A 585 -9.54 -25.18 0.11
CA VAL A 585 -9.76 -26.37 -0.73
C VAL A 585 -8.42 -26.97 -1.17
N SER A 586 -8.41 -28.26 -1.49
CA SER A 586 -7.24 -28.89 -2.12
C SER A 586 -7.20 -28.58 -3.62
N LEU A 587 -6.00 -28.38 -4.15
CA LEU A 587 -5.73 -28.19 -5.58
C LEU A 587 -5.29 -29.49 -6.28
N LYS A 588 -5.21 -30.62 -5.57
CA LYS A 588 -4.83 -31.91 -6.17
C LYS A 588 -5.78 -32.27 -7.31
N GLY A 589 -5.22 -32.61 -8.46
CA GLY A 589 -5.98 -32.97 -9.67
C GLY A 589 -6.58 -31.79 -10.45
N THR A 590 -6.41 -30.55 -10.00
CA THR A 590 -6.93 -29.35 -10.69
C THR A 590 -5.96 -28.76 -11.73
N GLY A 591 -4.72 -29.28 -11.77
CA GLY A 591 -3.64 -28.68 -12.54
C GLY A 591 -3.12 -27.35 -11.96
N ARG A 592 -3.54 -26.92 -10.76
CA ARG A 592 -3.05 -25.71 -10.09
C ARG A 592 -2.16 -26.04 -8.89
N SER A 593 -1.24 -25.14 -8.57
CA SER A 593 -0.41 -25.18 -7.37
C SER A 593 0.26 -23.84 -7.13
N GLY A 594 0.25 -23.35 -5.90
CA GLY A 594 0.93 -22.11 -5.51
C GLY A 594 0.44 -20.86 -6.25
N VAL A 595 1.01 -19.72 -5.84
CA VAL A 595 0.59 -18.39 -6.26
C VAL A 595 0.75 -18.14 -7.75
N LEU A 596 1.71 -18.80 -8.40
CA LEU A 596 1.96 -18.62 -9.85
C LEU A 596 0.79 -19.09 -10.72
N THR A 597 -0.09 -19.94 -10.18
CA THR A 597 -1.28 -20.46 -10.88
C THR A 597 -2.58 -19.77 -10.46
N HIS A 598 -2.51 -18.76 -9.59
CA HIS A 598 -3.69 -17.96 -9.21
C HIS A 598 -4.12 -17.08 -10.38
N ALA A 599 -5.43 -16.97 -10.59
CA ALA A 599 -5.99 -16.17 -11.67
C ALA A 599 -5.65 -14.67 -11.54
N SER A 600 -5.38 -14.16 -10.33
CA SER A 600 -4.86 -12.80 -10.15
C SER A 600 -3.55 -12.59 -10.91
N VAL A 601 -2.59 -13.51 -10.76
CA VAL A 601 -1.26 -13.39 -11.39
C VAL A 601 -1.38 -13.63 -12.90
N LEU A 602 -2.12 -14.66 -13.29
CA LEU A 602 -2.31 -15.03 -14.70
C LEU A 602 -3.02 -13.93 -15.50
N THR A 603 -3.98 -13.24 -14.88
CA THR A 603 -4.72 -12.13 -15.50
C THR A 603 -3.88 -10.86 -15.56
N LEU A 604 -3.23 -10.49 -14.45
CA LEU A 604 -2.34 -9.33 -14.36
C LEU A 604 -1.24 -9.37 -15.45
N THR A 605 -0.73 -10.56 -15.73
CA THR A 605 0.38 -10.79 -16.66
C THR A 605 -0.06 -11.12 -18.08
N SER A 606 -1.31 -10.84 -18.44
CA SER A 606 -1.86 -11.06 -19.78
C SER A 606 -2.18 -9.74 -20.51
N ASN A 607 -2.62 -9.86 -21.77
CA ASN A 607 -3.25 -8.76 -22.51
C ASN A 607 -4.78 -8.91 -22.44
N PRO A 608 -5.56 -7.84 -22.70
CA PRO A 608 -7.01 -7.91 -22.68
C PRO A 608 -7.61 -9.06 -23.49
N ASN A 609 -7.00 -9.42 -24.63
CA ASN A 609 -7.52 -10.39 -25.57
C ASN A 609 -6.76 -11.72 -25.64
N ARG A 610 -5.62 -11.86 -24.93
CA ARG A 610 -4.77 -13.06 -25.03
C ARG A 610 -3.74 -13.17 -23.89
N THR A 611 -3.19 -14.36 -23.71
CA THR A 611 -2.05 -14.60 -22.83
C THR A 611 -0.79 -13.84 -23.29
N SER A 612 0.20 -13.70 -22.40
CA SER A 612 1.49 -13.08 -22.72
C SER A 612 2.64 -13.75 -21.96
N PRO A 613 3.33 -14.74 -22.57
CA PRO A 613 4.51 -15.38 -22.01
C PRO A 613 5.60 -14.38 -21.63
N VAL A 614 5.77 -13.32 -22.41
CA VAL A 614 6.73 -12.25 -22.13
C VAL A 614 6.39 -11.54 -20.81
N LYS A 615 5.14 -11.12 -20.62
CA LYS A 615 4.70 -10.44 -19.39
C LYS A 615 4.75 -11.38 -18.18
N ARG A 616 4.33 -12.64 -18.33
CA ARG A 616 4.41 -13.69 -17.30
C ARG A 616 5.85 -13.93 -16.86
N GLY A 617 6.73 -14.17 -17.81
CA GLY A 617 8.15 -14.39 -17.57
C GLY A 617 8.85 -13.19 -16.95
N LYS A 618 8.57 -11.98 -17.48
CA LYS A 618 9.04 -10.72 -16.87
C LYS A 618 8.61 -10.62 -15.41
N TRP A 619 7.33 -10.85 -15.12
CA TRP A 619 6.81 -10.77 -13.76
C TRP A 619 7.49 -11.78 -12.82
N ILE A 620 7.76 -13.01 -13.28
CA ILE A 620 8.50 -14.01 -12.49
C ILE A 620 9.95 -13.55 -12.24
N LEU A 621 10.64 -13.07 -13.27
CA LEU A 621 12.01 -12.56 -13.13
C LEU A 621 12.08 -11.39 -12.13
N GLU A 622 11.12 -10.48 -12.17
CA GLU A 622 11.06 -9.29 -11.32
C GLU A 622 10.61 -9.57 -9.88
N ASN A 623 9.54 -10.34 -9.71
CA ASN A 623 8.85 -10.50 -8.43
C ASN A 623 9.21 -11.81 -7.70
N ILE A 624 9.77 -12.79 -8.39
CA ILE A 624 10.13 -14.10 -7.81
C ILE A 624 11.65 -14.29 -7.76
N LEU A 625 12.41 -13.78 -8.74
CA LEU A 625 13.85 -14.05 -8.86
C LEU A 625 14.76 -12.83 -8.62
N ALA A 626 14.21 -11.63 -8.47
CA ALA A 626 14.96 -10.36 -8.35
C ALA A 626 16.02 -10.19 -9.47
N SER A 627 15.62 -10.51 -10.70
CA SER A 627 16.48 -10.45 -11.89
C SER A 627 15.73 -9.80 -13.07
N PRO A 628 15.26 -8.55 -12.93
CA PRO A 628 14.49 -7.86 -13.97
C PRO A 628 15.18 -7.93 -15.34
N PRO A 629 14.45 -8.20 -16.43
CA PRO A 629 15.02 -8.09 -17.77
C PRO A 629 15.39 -6.63 -18.08
N PRO A 630 16.35 -6.37 -18.99
CA PRO A 630 16.67 -5.02 -19.42
C PRO A 630 15.44 -4.34 -20.06
N PRO A 631 15.37 -2.99 -20.06
CA PRO A 631 14.28 -2.28 -20.72
C PRO A 631 14.22 -2.64 -22.21
N PRO A 632 13.01 -2.64 -22.82
CA PRO A 632 12.88 -2.96 -24.23
C PRO A 632 13.64 -1.93 -25.10
N PRO A 633 14.22 -2.36 -26.23
CA PRO A 633 14.81 -1.43 -27.19
C PRO A 633 13.79 -0.39 -27.68
N PRO A 634 14.19 0.87 -27.96
CA PRO A 634 13.30 1.85 -28.55
C PRO A 634 12.73 1.37 -29.90
N GLY A 635 11.44 1.64 -30.15
CA GLY A 635 10.84 1.46 -31.48
C GLY A 635 10.45 0.02 -31.85
N VAL A 636 10.42 -0.94 -30.92
CA VAL A 636 9.92 -2.29 -31.19
C VAL A 636 8.39 -2.25 -31.38
N PRO A 637 7.86 -2.64 -32.56
CA PRO A 637 6.42 -2.69 -32.79
C PRO A 637 5.74 -3.69 -31.86
N ALA A 638 4.51 -3.40 -31.44
CA ALA A 638 3.70 -4.41 -30.77
C ALA A 638 3.49 -5.59 -31.71
N LEU A 639 3.46 -6.81 -31.18
CA LEU A 639 3.05 -8.00 -31.92
C LEU A 639 1.65 -7.78 -32.51
N GLU A 640 1.60 -7.51 -33.81
CA GLU A 640 0.36 -7.28 -34.53
C GLU A 640 -0.52 -8.53 -34.46
N SER A 641 -1.82 -8.31 -34.27
CA SER A 641 -2.78 -9.34 -33.87
C SER A 641 -3.42 -10.10 -35.03
N LYS A 642 -2.87 -10.02 -36.25
CA LYS A 642 -3.47 -10.63 -37.43
C LYS A 642 -2.35 -11.23 -38.28
N GLU A 643 -2.55 -12.45 -38.79
CA GLU A 643 -1.74 -13.14 -39.82
C GLU A 643 -0.71 -14.21 -39.40
N THR A 644 -0.73 -14.73 -38.17
CA THR A 644 0.01 -15.98 -37.86
C THR A 644 -0.91 -17.03 -37.24
N HIS A 645 -1.04 -18.18 -37.91
CA HIS A 645 -1.74 -19.36 -37.40
C HIS A 645 -0.87 -20.11 -36.37
N GLY A 646 -1.51 -20.84 -35.44
CA GLY A 646 -0.84 -21.66 -34.44
C GLY A 646 -0.86 -21.10 -33.01
N THR A 647 -0.31 -21.89 -32.08
CA THR A 647 -0.18 -21.55 -30.66
C THR A 647 0.61 -20.24 -30.46
N LEU A 648 0.42 -19.58 -29.31
CA LEU A 648 1.21 -18.39 -28.99
C LEU A 648 2.73 -18.63 -29.03
N ARG A 649 3.19 -19.84 -28.67
CA ARG A 649 4.61 -20.23 -28.81
C ARG A 649 5.07 -20.15 -30.26
N GLN A 650 4.37 -20.80 -31.18
CA GLN A 650 4.72 -20.80 -32.61
C GLN A 650 4.79 -19.35 -33.16
N ARG A 651 3.86 -18.50 -32.74
CA ARG A 651 3.86 -17.07 -33.10
C ARG A 651 5.04 -16.30 -32.51
N MET A 652 5.43 -16.59 -31.26
CA MET A 652 6.61 -15.97 -30.62
C MET A 652 7.92 -16.45 -31.25
N ASP A 653 8.02 -17.72 -31.61
CA ASP A 653 9.22 -18.26 -32.24
C ASP A 653 9.47 -17.58 -33.60
N ALA A 654 8.43 -17.38 -34.42
CA ALA A 654 8.53 -16.58 -35.64
C ALA A 654 8.93 -15.11 -35.39
N HIS A 655 8.44 -14.50 -34.30
CA HIS A 655 8.82 -13.14 -33.91
C HIS A 655 10.30 -13.03 -33.47
N ARG A 656 10.89 -14.13 -33.01
CA ARG A 656 12.25 -14.18 -32.46
C ARG A 656 13.34 -14.47 -33.50
N ASP A 657 13.00 -14.47 -34.78
CA ASP A 657 13.98 -14.61 -35.88
C ASP A 657 15.06 -13.50 -35.85
N ASN A 658 14.80 -12.36 -35.20
CA ASN A 658 15.82 -11.34 -34.93
C ASN A 658 16.64 -11.67 -33.67
N ALA A 659 17.97 -11.75 -33.82
CA ALA A 659 18.91 -12.05 -32.74
C ALA A 659 18.84 -11.09 -31.53
N MET A 660 18.48 -9.82 -31.75
CA MET A 660 18.30 -8.84 -30.66
C MET A 660 17.09 -9.20 -29.79
N CYS A 661 15.96 -9.55 -30.41
CA CYS A 661 14.75 -9.97 -29.71
C CYS A 661 14.95 -11.31 -29.00
N ALA A 662 15.60 -12.27 -29.65
CA ALA A 662 15.85 -13.60 -29.10
C ALA A 662 16.62 -13.57 -27.76
N SER A 663 17.56 -12.63 -27.60
CA SER A 663 18.40 -12.53 -26.39
C SER A 663 17.61 -12.19 -25.12
N CYS A 664 16.65 -11.26 -25.20
CA CYS A 664 15.81 -10.86 -24.07
C CYS A 664 14.70 -11.88 -23.84
N HIS A 665 14.10 -12.39 -24.92
CA HIS A 665 13.04 -13.39 -24.85
C HIS A 665 13.51 -14.73 -24.29
N ALA A 666 14.76 -15.13 -24.51
CA ALA A 666 15.33 -16.36 -23.93
C ALA A 666 15.21 -16.43 -22.39
N LYS A 667 15.09 -15.28 -21.70
CA LYS A 667 14.93 -15.21 -20.24
C LYS A 667 13.47 -15.32 -19.80
N MET A 668 12.56 -14.71 -20.55
CA MET A 668 11.15 -14.54 -20.16
C MET A 668 10.27 -15.65 -20.73
N ASP A 669 10.44 -15.96 -22.01
CA ASP A 669 9.52 -16.82 -22.74
C ASP A 669 9.41 -18.22 -22.14
N PRO A 670 10.50 -18.94 -21.80
CA PRO A 670 10.38 -20.25 -21.17
C PRO A 670 9.57 -20.23 -19.87
N LEU A 671 9.79 -19.21 -19.03
CA LEU A 671 9.04 -19.02 -17.78
C LEU A 671 7.56 -18.78 -18.05
N GLY A 672 7.24 -17.97 -19.06
CA GLY A 672 5.86 -17.66 -19.42
C GLY A 672 5.13 -18.83 -20.09
N PHE A 673 5.82 -19.58 -20.94
CA PHE A 673 5.24 -20.72 -21.65
C PHE A 673 4.81 -21.85 -20.73
N ALA A 674 5.48 -22.01 -19.58
CA ALA A 674 5.09 -22.98 -18.56
C ALA A 674 3.60 -22.87 -18.16
N PHE A 675 3.03 -21.66 -18.28
CA PHE A 675 1.64 -21.36 -17.89
C PHE A 675 0.66 -21.30 -19.06
N GLU A 676 1.04 -21.70 -20.29
CA GLU A 676 0.14 -21.59 -21.44
C GLU A 676 -1.08 -22.54 -21.38
N HIS A 677 -1.05 -23.51 -20.46
CA HIS A 677 -2.24 -24.24 -20.02
C HIS A 677 -3.29 -23.36 -19.32
N PHE A 678 -3.01 -22.07 -19.11
CA PHE A 678 -3.96 -21.11 -18.58
C PHE A 678 -4.21 -19.95 -19.56
N ASP A 679 -5.48 -19.67 -19.83
CA ASP A 679 -5.90 -18.54 -20.66
C ASP A 679 -5.64 -17.17 -19.99
N ALA A 680 -6.07 -16.08 -20.64
CA ALA A 680 -5.81 -14.73 -20.17
C ALA A 680 -6.50 -14.37 -18.84
N VAL A 681 -7.54 -15.11 -18.43
CA VAL A 681 -8.24 -14.93 -17.14
C VAL A 681 -7.97 -16.11 -16.19
N GLY A 682 -6.97 -16.93 -16.52
CA GLY A 682 -6.48 -18.01 -15.69
C GLY A 682 -7.32 -19.29 -15.72
N ARG A 683 -8.21 -19.52 -16.69
CA ARG A 683 -8.90 -20.82 -16.86
C ARG A 683 -7.98 -21.84 -17.51
N PHE A 684 -8.11 -23.11 -17.10
CA PHE A 684 -7.31 -24.18 -17.65
C PHE A 684 -7.72 -24.51 -19.09
N ARG A 685 -6.76 -24.81 -19.97
CA ARG A 685 -6.93 -25.20 -21.36
C ARG A 685 -5.87 -26.20 -21.81
N GLU A 686 -6.25 -27.17 -22.63
CA GLU A 686 -5.31 -28.09 -23.30
C GLU A 686 -4.89 -27.60 -24.69
N LYS A 687 -5.71 -26.74 -25.30
CA LYS A 687 -5.51 -26.22 -26.66
C LYS A 687 -5.54 -24.69 -26.72
N ASP A 688 -4.81 -24.13 -27.67
CA ASP A 688 -4.87 -22.72 -28.09
C ASP A 688 -5.36 -22.66 -29.53
N GLY A 689 -6.66 -22.37 -29.72
CA GLY A 689 -7.33 -22.66 -30.99
C GLY A 689 -7.46 -24.18 -31.17
N ASP A 690 -7.04 -24.69 -32.33
CA ASP A 690 -7.11 -26.11 -32.65
C ASP A 690 -5.86 -26.92 -32.24
N GLU A 691 -4.79 -26.22 -31.85
CA GLU A 691 -3.47 -26.78 -31.56
C GLU A 691 -3.27 -27.09 -30.08
N VAL A 692 -2.54 -28.17 -29.77
CA VAL A 692 -2.17 -28.54 -28.39
C VAL A 692 -1.10 -27.61 -27.85
N VAL A 693 -1.26 -27.16 -26.61
CA VAL A 693 -0.30 -26.28 -25.94
C VAL A 693 1.00 -27.02 -25.60
N ASP A 694 2.15 -26.39 -25.87
CA ASP A 694 3.47 -26.85 -25.41
C ASP A 694 4.02 -25.95 -24.30
N THR A 695 4.02 -26.45 -23.07
CA THR A 695 4.48 -25.74 -21.87
C THR A 695 5.95 -25.97 -21.51
N ARG A 696 6.68 -26.81 -22.27
CA ARG A 696 8.05 -27.18 -21.92
C ARG A 696 9.00 -25.98 -22.00
N GLY A 697 9.95 -25.90 -21.10
CA GLY A 697 10.93 -24.81 -21.11
C GLY A 697 12.27 -25.20 -20.52
N GLU A 698 13.26 -24.36 -20.82
CA GLU A 698 14.62 -24.47 -20.27
C GLU A 698 15.08 -23.08 -19.85
N LEU A 699 15.50 -22.93 -18.58
CA LEU A 699 16.07 -21.69 -18.07
C LEU A 699 17.44 -21.43 -18.69
N VAL A 700 17.88 -20.17 -18.71
CA VAL A 700 19.23 -19.80 -19.17
C VAL A 700 20.35 -20.47 -18.36
N SER A 701 20.06 -20.87 -17.13
CA SER A 701 20.96 -21.63 -16.25
C SER A 701 20.99 -23.14 -16.54
N GLY A 702 20.09 -23.67 -17.38
CA GLY A 702 20.12 -25.05 -17.88
C GLY A 702 19.03 -25.97 -17.33
N GLU A 703 18.30 -25.58 -16.29
CA GLU A 703 17.21 -26.35 -15.72
C GLU A 703 16.06 -26.47 -16.72
N ARG A 704 15.54 -27.69 -16.88
CA ARG A 704 14.42 -28.02 -17.76
C ARG A 704 13.17 -28.31 -16.94
N PHE A 705 12.01 -28.00 -17.50
CA PHE A 705 10.71 -28.29 -16.91
C PHE A 705 9.69 -28.59 -18.01
N ALA A 706 8.77 -29.50 -17.73
CA ALA A 706 7.70 -29.88 -18.64
C ALA A 706 6.53 -28.89 -18.63
N ASP A 707 6.22 -28.32 -17.47
CA ASP A 707 5.06 -27.48 -17.23
C ASP A 707 5.28 -26.52 -16.05
N HIS A 708 4.24 -25.78 -15.66
CA HIS A 708 4.26 -24.87 -14.51
C HIS A 708 4.45 -25.58 -13.17
N VAL A 709 4.06 -26.85 -13.02
CA VAL A 709 4.24 -27.61 -11.77
C VAL A 709 5.72 -27.93 -11.57
N GLU A 710 6.38 -28.42 -12.62
CA GLU A 710 7.83 -28.65 -12.60
C GLU A 710 8.60 -27.33 -12.48
N LEU A 711 8.17 -26.26 -13.15
CA LEU A 711 8.78 -24.93 -12.98
C LEU A 711 8.69 -24.46 -11.53
N SER A 712 7.52 -24.58 -10.88
CA SER A 712 7.37 -24.23 -9.46
C SER A 712 8.34 -25.01 -8.56
N ARG A 713 8.60 -26.29 -8.87
CA ARG A 713 9.61 -27.10 -8.15
C ARG A 713 11.03 -26.62 -8.42
N VAL A 714 11.37 -26.32 -9.67
CA VAL A 714 12.67 -25.72 -10.02
C VAL A 714 12.89 -24.43 -9.22
N LEU A 715 11.87 -23.59 -9.10
CA LEU A 715 11.91 -22.34 -8.33
C LEU A 715 12.01 -22.58 -6.81
N SER A 716 11.31 -23.58 -6.26
CA SER A 716 11.32 -23.87 -4.83
C SER A 716 12.55 -24.64 -4.35
N ASP A 717 13.24 -25.34 -5.27
CA ASP A 717 14.32 -26.28 -4.96
C ASP A 717 15.65 -25.78 -5.56
N SER A 718 15.87 -25.99 -6.86
CA SER A 718 17.14 -25.63 -7.53
C SER A 718 17.45 -24.13 -7.48
N ARG A 719 16.42 -23.28 -7.58
CA ARG A 719 16.52 -21.82 -7.54
C ARG A 719 16.03 -21.21 -6.23
N GLN A 720 15.89 -22.03 -5.17
CA GLN A 720 15.39 -21.60 -3.86
C GLN A 720 16.14 -20.38 -3.31
N ALA A 721 17.47 -20.34 -3.48
CA ALA A 721 18.28 -19.24 -2.99
C ALA A 721 17.94 -17.90 -3.66
N ASP A 722 17.61 -17.91 -4.96
CA ASP A 722 17.21 -16.70 -5.67
C ASP A 722 15.83 -16.21 -5.23
N PHE A 723 14.89 -17.15 -5.03
CA PHE A 723 13.58 -16.82 -4.48
C PHE A 723 13.67 -16.23 -3.07
N VAL A 724 14.37 -16.91 -2.16
CA VAL A 724 14.55 -16.44 -0.77
C VAL A 724 15.21 -15.06 -0.74
N ARG A 725 16.21 -14.82 -1.60
CA ARG A 725 16.85 -13.51 -1.73
C ARG A 725 15.86 -12.47 -2.23
N CYS A 726 15.08 -12.76 -3.28
CA CYS A 726 14.08 -11.84 -3.81
C CYS A 726 13.06 -11.42 -2.75
N VAL A 727 12.48 -12.38 -2.03
CA VAL A 727 11.53 -12.08 -0.94
C VAL A 727 12.21 -11.25 0.17
N SER A 728 13.47 -11.56 0.50
CA SER A 728 14.25 -10.82 1.49
C SER A 728 14.51 -9.38 1.08
N GLU A 729 14.87 -9.15 -0.19
CA GLU A 729 15.07 -7.81 -0.76
C GLU A 729 13.78 -7.01 -0.72
N LYS A 730 12.67 -7.57 -1.23
CA LYS A 730 11.35 -6.91 -1.23
C LYS A 730 10.89 -6.56 0.18
N MET A 731 11.03 -7.49 1.13
CA MET A 731 10.64 -7.26 2.52
C MET A 731 11.49 -6.18 3.18
N LEU A 732 12.81 -6.19 2.96
CA LEU A 732 13.71 -5.19 3.51
C LEU A 732 13.46 -3.81 2.92
N THR A 733 13.25 -3.70 1.60
CA THR A 733 12.83 -2.47 0.92
C THR A 733 11.56 -1.90 1.56
N TYR A 734 10.51 -2.72 1.70
CA TYR A 734 9.24 -2.29 2.29
C TYR A 734 9.40 -1.85 3.76
N ALA A 735 10.15 -2.61 4.56
CA ALA A 735 10.35 -2.29 5.98
C ALA A 735 11.14 -1.00 6.18
N LEU A 736 12.17 -0.77 5.37
CA LEU A 736 13.01 0.43 5.45
C LEU A 736 12.32 1.65 4.82
N GLY A 737 11.49 1.46 3.79
CA GLY A 737 10.88 2.53 3.02
C GLY A 737 11.88 3.26 2.11
N ARG A 738 12.86 2.54 1.58
CA ARG A 738 13.87 3.03 0.62
C ARG A 738 14.38 1.91 -0.27
N GLY A 739 15.01 2.26 -1.38
CA GLY A 739 15.76 1.32 -2.22
C GLY A 739 16.90 0.66 -1.44
N LEU A 740 17.24 -0.56 -1.83
CA LEU A 740 18.43 -1.24 -1.31
C LEU A 740 19.64 -0.84 -2.15
N GLU A 741 20.74 -0.62 -1.46
CA GLU A 741 22.01 -0.21 -2.06
C GLU A 741 23.11 -1.21 -1.70
N TYR A 742 24.31 -0.95 -2.22
CA TYR A 742 25.46 -1.82 -2.00
C TYR A 742 25.75 -2.12 -0.52
N TYR A 743 25.48 -1.18 0.39
CA TYR A 743 25.71 -1.32 1.82
C TYR A 743 24.71 -2.23 2.55
N ASP A 744 23.57 -2.56 1.93
CA ASP A 744 22.56 -3.45 2.53
C ASP A 744 22.88 -4.94 2.31
N ARG A 745 23.81 -5.27 1.41
CA ARG A 745 24.17 -6.66 1.05
C ARG A 745 24.53 -7.56 2.25
N PRO A 746 25.29 -7.13 3.27
CA PRO A 746 25.61 -7.98 4.42
C PRO A 746 24.39 -8.26 5.28
N ALA A 747 23.43 -7.34 5.34
CA ALA A 747 22.16 -7.60 6.00
C ALA A 747 21.43 -8.73 5.27
N LEU A 748 21.35 -8.69 3.93
CA LEU A 748 20.74 -9.76 3.13
C LEU A 748 21.46 -11.11 3.30
N VAL A 749 22.79 -11.14 3.33
CA VAL A 749 23.57 -12.37 3.57
C VAL A 749 23.32 -12.93 4.98
N ALA A 750 23.27 -12.06 5.99
CA ALA A 750 22.94 -12.45 7.36
C ALA A 750 21.50 -12.99 7.45
N MET A 751 20.55 -12.35 6.76
CA MET A 751 19.16 -12.78 6.69
C MET A 751 19.03 -14.16 6.05
N ASP A 752 19.65 -14.42 4.90
CA ASP A 752 19.64 -15.74 4.25
C ASP A 752 20.20 -16.82 5.17
N THR A 753 21.31 -16.53 5.87
CA THR A 753 21.90 -17.46 6.84
C THR A 753 20.95 -17.77 8.00
N GLN A 754 20.26 -16.76 8.54
CA GLN A 754 19.28 -16.93 9.62
C GLN A 754 18.05 -17.72 9.15
N LEU A 755 17.55 -17.43 7.95
CA LEU A 755 16.41 -18.10 7.34
C LEU A 755 16.66 -19.58 7.12
N ARG A 756 17.81 -19.96 6.56
CA ARG A 756 18.19 -21.36 6.35
C ARG A 756 18.21 -22.14 7.67
N LYS A 757 18.74 -21.55 8.74
CA LYS A 757 18.75 -22.15 10.09
C LYS A 757 17.35 -22.33 10.69
N LYS A 758 16.36 -21.61 10.18
CA LYS A 758 14.97 -21.62 10.65
C LYS A 758 14.02 -22.21 9.63
N ASN A 759 14.49 -23.08 8.72
CA ASN A 759 13.67 -23.76 7.72
C ASN A 759 12.84 -22.79 6.86
N LEU A 760 13.41 -21.61 6.54
CA LEU A 760 12.82 -20.57 5.69
C LEU A 760 11.44 -20.08 6.16
N ARG A 761 11.16 -20.14 7.47
CA ARG A 761 9.89 -19.71 8.06
C ARG A 761 9.65 -18.22 7.86
N PHE A 762 8.39 -17.84 7.60
CA PHE A 762 8.04 -16.43 7.37
C PHE A 762 8.35 -15.55 8.57
N SER A 763 8.08 -16.01 9.81
CA SER A 763 8.42 -15.26 11.02
C SER A 763 9.92 -15.01 11.17
N ALA A 764 10.75 -15.94 10.70
CA ALA A 764 12.21 -15.78 10.70
C ALA A 764 12.67 -14.71 9.71
N LEU A 765 11.98 -14.53 8.58
CA LEU A 765 12.25 -13.43 7.65
C LEU A 765 11.99 -12.08 8.33
N ILE A 766 10.82 -11.93 8.95
CA ILE A 766 10.44 -10.70 9.64
C ILE A 766 11.42 -10.41 10.79
N GLN A 767 11.76 -11.42 11.58
CA GLN A 767 12.73 -11.27 12.67
C GLN A 767 14.10 -10.83 12.15
N ALA A 768 14.58 -11.44 11.06
CA ALA A 768 15.87 -11.10 10.47
C ALA A 768 15.90 -9.66 9.91
N VAL A 769 14.80 -9.17 9.33
CA VAL A 769 14.65 -7.76 8.94
C VAL A 769 14.74 -6.84 10.15
N VAL A 770 13.96 -7.12 11.20
CA VAL A 770 13.89 -6.27 12.40
C VAL A 770 15.21 -6.26 13.18
N GLU A 771 15.97 -7.35 13.15
CA GLU A 771 17.28 -7.45 13.78
C GLU A 771 18.41 -6.84 12.94
N SER A 772 18.17 -6.60 11.65
CA SER A 772 19.19 -6.11 10.72
C SER A 772 19.74 -4.74 11.12
N VAL A 773 21.00 -4.49 10.75
CA VAL A 773 21.66 -3.19 10.93
C VAL A 773 20.85 -2.04 10.32
N PRO A 774 20.45 -2.07 9.03
CA PRO A 774 19.72 -0.94 8.44
C PRO A 774 18.37 -0.66 9.13
N PHE A 775 17.76 -1.66 9.80
CA PHE A 775 16.54 -1.47 10.56
C PHE A 775 16.77 -0.93 11.99
N GLN A 776 17.89 -1.27 12.64
CA GLN A 776 18.17 -0.86 14.02
C GLN A 776 19.09 0.36 14.17
N TYR A 777 19.78 0.73 13.09
CA TYR A 777 20.78 1.79 13.06
C TYR A 777 20.45 2.79 11.95
N ARG A 778 21.16 3.92 12.01
CA ARG A 778 21.18 4.95 10.98
C ARG A 778 22.51 5.69 11.03
N ARG A 779 22.85 6.39 9.95
CA ARG A 779 23.94 7.39 9.92
C ARG A 779 23.39 8.78 9.61
N GLY A 780 24.21 9.81 9.79
CA GLY A 780 23.89 11.16 9.36
C GLY A 780 23.75 11.27 7.84
N ASP A 781 23.05 12.30 7.37
CA ASP A 781 22.88 12.58 5.95
C ASP A 781 24.19 13.08 5.29
N GLY A 782 25.09 13.67 6.07
CA GLY A 782 26.30 14.34 5.57
C GLY A 782 26.00 15.69 4.92
N ASP A 783 27.03 16.39 4.43
CA ASP A 783 26.85 17.67 3.74
C ASP A 783 26.05 17.46 2.44
N PRO A 784 24.82 18.02 2.30
CA PRO A 784 23.99 17.88 1.11
C PRO A 784 24.66 18.33 -0.18
N LEU A 785 25.66 19.22 -0.10
CA LEU A 785 26.39 19.78 -1.24
C LEU A 785 27.58 18.92 -1.67
N LEU A 786 28.02 17.98 -0.83
CA LEU A 786 29.13 17.06 -1.09
C LEU A 786 28.66 15.61 -1.32
N VAL A 787 27.35 15.38 -1.41
CA VAL A 787 26.82 14.09 -1.84
C VAL A 787 27.23 13.88 -3.29
N GLU A 788 28.35 13.20 -3.50
CA GLU A 788 28.69 12.60 -4.79
C GLU A 788 27.49 11.75 -5.19
N LYS A 789 26.73 12.22 -6.19
CA LYS A 789 25.77 11.34 -6.87
C LYS A 789 26.58 10.17 -7.41
N PRO A 790 26.19 8.92 -7.10
CA PRO A 790 26.87 7.75 -7.62
C PRO A 790 26.85 7.72 -9.16
#